data_AF-A0A412M5Q1-F1
#
_entry.id   AF-A0A412M5Q1-F1
#
_cell.length_a   1.000
_cell.length_b   1.000
_cell.length_c   1.000
_cell.angle_alpha   90.00
_cell.angle_beta   90.00
_cell.angle_gamma   90.00
#
_symmetry.space_group_name_H-M   'P 1'
#
loop_
_entity.id
_entity.type
_entity.pdbx_description
1 polymer ?
#
loop_
_entity_poly.entity_id
_entity_poly.type
_entity_poly.pdbx_seq_one_letter_code
_entity_poly.pdbx_strand_id
1 'polypeptide(L)'
;MKIKSSVAFVAALSVMSCTAQKDVKKTPDSISGIYPRLAYYNNEGECGTGAVVPWADRLWVITYGPHLPNGSSDKLYEVTSDYRQIVRDESIGGTPANRMIHKESNQLFIGPYAIDKTGSVRVIPWQTMPGRHTGNARHLTDPAGKIYYGTMEEGFYEVDVNTLEVKELYQDGNSKKGIKDDTNNVLPGVHGKGLYSGQGVMLFTNNGEGTREALRKFDVEAGVLAEWDGKDWKVVRRNQFVEVTGPGGIYGNANPETDPLWATGWDYKSVLLGVRDAKKGWSFYRLPKASHSYDGAHGWNTEWPRIRNVGTESQPDYLMTMHGMFWHFPGTFTADNSAGIRPRSAYLKVIGDFTRWNGQLVFGCDDSAQKEFLNKRKAKGNMEGPGQSNSNLWFTSLTKPDELGPATAEGAVWAKESVKANEASEPFLFSGWTNRCGWVKNEGNQPVNFTFEIDEAGNNEWKTLKSVTVNAGKATSVPFLSTERGEWIRVKTDKNTMATVSFNYTSPDIRSTSSDSIYKGLTTVDKTTTTGGLLYGLGDNRRALGLLANVTVDGKISETGYYEMGDKLELIRKEDAKTADLIRSKFAIPQQVISIEESSVLVVDDLGRRWRLPLGNETYKKLTDQGVLRICREVATERDLFSCMGTFYELPAENADGYAKIRPVSTHNYRINDYASYRGMLVLTGVTPEDGKENPHVVISDDGKAAVWVGVIDDLWTLGKPVGQGGPWKDTDVKTDVASDPYLIAFYDKKELSLSHRSDKNVVITVEVDPTGNGDWMEYASYTVKPGEKFVQQFPESFQARWIRFVSDTDTKATAWLMYK
;
A
#
# COMPACT_ATOMS: atom_id res chain seq x y z
N MET A 1 -73.62 -36.69 43.49
CA MET A 1 -74.67 -36.98 42.49
C MET A 1 -74.03 -37.69 41.31
N LYS A 2 -74.42 -38.96 41.10
CA LYS A 2 -74.24 -39.88 39.94
C LYS A 2 -72.98 -39.83 39.02
N ILE A 3 -72.13 -40.87 39.20
CA ILE A 3 -71.71 -41.93 38.25
C ILE A 3 -71.26 -41.52 36.83
N LYS A 4 -70.03 -41.90 36.42
CA LYS A 4 -69.79 -42.95 35.40
C LYS A 4 -68.32 -43.38 35.30
N SER A 5 -68.17 -44.64 34.92
CA SER A 5 -67.03 -45.52 35.08
C SER A 5 -66.23 -45.70 33.78
N SER A 6 -64.99 -46.17 33.96
CA SER A 6 -64.36 -47.27 33.21
C SER A 6 -63.30 -46.97 32.15
N VAL A 7 -62.32 -47.88 32.20
CA VAL A 7 -61.48 -48.48 31.14
C VAL A 7 -60.02 -48.04 31.10
N ALA A 8 -59.16 -48.98 31.52
CA ALA A 8 -57.74 -49.03 31.27
C ALA A 8 -57.45 -49.44 29.81
N PHE A 9 -56.40 -48.86 29.21
CA PHE A 9 -55.73 -49.44 28.04
C PHE A 9 -54.21 -49.29 28.18
N VAL A 10 -53.52 -50.33 27.72
CA VAL A 10 -52.09 -50.62 27.89
C VAL A 10 -51.28 -50.09 26.70
N ALA A 11 -49.98 -49.83 26.97
CA ALA A 11 -48.81 -49.75 26.07
C ALA A 11 -48.59 -48.50 25.21
N ALA A 12 -47.43 -47.87 25.36
CA ALA A 12 -46.24 -48.18 24.55
C ALA A 12 -45.02 -47.33 24.97
N LEU A 13 -43.85 -47.96 25.03
CA LEU A 13 -42.56 -47.29 25.15
C LEU A 13 -42.33 -46.30 24.00
N SER A 14 -41.75 -45.14 24.29
CA SER A 14 -41.01 -44.34 23.32
C SER A 14 -39.69 -43.94 23.95
N VAL A 15 -38.61 -44.53 23.44
CA VAL A 15 -37.23 -44.21 23.77
C VAL A 15 -36.98 -42.78 23.28
N MET A 16 -36.79 -41.84 24.21
CA MET A 16 -36.28 -40.51 23.89
C MET A 16 -34.81 -40.63 23.49
N SER A 17 -34.55 -40.76 22.19
CA SER A 17 -33.26 -40.41 21.61
C SER A 17 -33.00 -38.94 21.89
N CYS A 18 -32.11 -38.65 22.84
CA CYS A 18 -31.50 -37.34 22.98
C CYS A 18 -30.62 -37.11 21.74
N THR A 19 -31.17 -36.48 20.70
CA THR A 19 -30.34 -35.83 19.69
C THR A 19 -29.63 -34.66 20.36
N ALA A 20 -28.33 -34.84 20.64
CA ALA A 20 -27.45 -33.74 20.97
C ALA A 20 -27.57 -32.69 19.86
N GLN A 21 -28.18 -31.56 20.20
CA GLN A 21 -28.24 -30.39 19.35
C GLN A 21 -26.77 -29.97 19.15
N LYS A 22 -26.21 -30.23 17.96
CA LYS A 22 -24.87 -29.74 17.62
C LYS A 22 -24.89 -28.22 17.85
N ASP A 23 -24.08 -27.74 18.79
CA ASP A 23 -23.77 -26.32 18.90
C ASP A 23 -23.20 -25.89 17.55
N VAL A 24 -24.03 -25.22 16.75
CA VAL A 24 -23.60 -24.66 15.47
C VAL A 24 -22.70 -23.49 15.84
N LYS A 25 -21.38 -23.67 15.70
CA LYS A 25 -20.41 -22.58 15.83
C LYS A 25 -20.86 -21.45 14.92
N LYS A 26 -21.29 -20.33 15.52
CA LYS A 26 -21.76 -19.18 14.75
C LYS A 26 -20.54 -18.48 14.17
N THR A 27 -20.25 -18.72 12.89
CA THR A 27 -19.25 -17.96 12.15
C THR A 27 -19.59 -16.47 12.26
N PRO A 28 -18.63 -15.60 12.62
CA PRO A 28 -18.90 -14.17 12.70
C PRO A 28 -19.20 -13.60 11.32
N ASP A 29 -20.11 -12.63 11.25
CA ASP A 29 -20.49 -11.97 10.00
C ASP A 29 -19.33 -11.15 9.40
N SER A 30 -18.34 -10.80 10.22
CA SER A 30 -17.12 -10.09 9.83
C SER A 30 -15.90 -10.58 10.59
N ILE A 31 -14.75 -10.62 9.91
CA ILE A 31 -13.42 -10.83 10.47
C ILE A 31 -12.55 -9.63 10.12
N SER A 32 -11.87 -9.04 11.12
CA SER A 32 -11.02 -7.85 10.95
C SER A 32 -11.67 -6.69 10.20
N GLY A 33 -13.00 -6.55 10.29
CA GLY A 33 -13.74 -5.50 9.60
C GLY A 33 -14.09 -5.81 8.14
N ILE A 34 -13.77 -7.01 7.64
CA ILE A 34 -14.17 -7.48 6.32
C ILE A 34 -15.45 -8.30 6.47
N TYR A 35 -16.46 -8.01 5.66
CA TYR A 35 -17.69 -8.82 5.55
C TYR A 35 -17.60 -9.64 4.25
N PRO A 36 -17.31 -10.95 4.28
CA PRO A 36 -17.08 -11.72 3.05
C PRO A 36 -18.25 -11.69 2.06
N ARG A 37 -19.48 -11.55 2.58
CA ARG A 37 -20.73 -11.41 1.80
C ARG A 37 -20.86 -10.09 1.04
N LEU A 38 -20.06 -9.07 1.37
CA LEU A 38 -20.02 -7.79 0.65
C LEU A 38 -19.02 -7.77 -0.51
N ALA A 39 -18.22 -8.84 -0.67
CA ALA A 39 -17.24 -8.90 -1.73
C ALA A 39 -17.89 -8.87 -3.11
N TYR A 40 -17.34 -8.05 -3.98
CA TYR A 40 -17.78 -7.85 -5.35
C TYR A 40 -16.82 -8.55 -6.32
N TYR A 41 -17.34 -8.92 -7.48
CA TYR A 41 -16.67 -9.71 -8.51
C TYR A 41 -17.08 -9.19 -9.87
N ASN A 42 -16.16 -9.22 -10.83
CA ASN A 42 -16.42 -8.89 -12.22
C ASN A 42 -15.79 -9.95 -13.15
N ASN A 43 -15.82 -9.72 -14.46
CA ASN A 43 -15.30 -10.61 -15.50
C ASN A 43 -13.98 -10.09 -16.09
N GLU A 44 -13.52 -8.95 -15.59
CA GLU A 44 -12.38 -8.20 -16.10
C GLU A 44 -11.11 -8.51 -15.28
N GLY A 45 -9.97 -7.93 -15.72
CA GLY A 45 -8.65 -8.23 -15.16
C GLY A 45 -8.39 -7.69 -13.74
N GLU A 46 -9.22 -6.78 -13.25
CA GLU A 46 -9.12 -6.10 -11.95
C GLU A 46 -10.53 -5.74 -11.49
N CYS A 47 -10.74 -5.63 -10.17
CA CYS A 47 -12.05 -5.30 -9.60
C CYS A 47 -11.87 -4.45 -8.34
N GLY A 48 -11.61 -3.15 -8.51
CA GLY A 48 -11.42 -2.22 -7.40
C GLY A 48 -12.69 -1.42 -7.05
N THR A 49 -12.67 -0.74 -5.91
CA THR A 49 -13.67 0.31 -5.57
C THR A 49 -13.24 1.66 -6.12
N GLY A 50 -14.05 2.26 -7.00
CA GLY A 50 -13.79 3.61 -7.52
C GLY A 50 -14.25 4.72 -6.59
N ALA A 51 -15.37 4.52 -5.90
CA ALA A 51 -15.94 5.50 -4.98
C ALA A 51 -16.77 4.83 -3.88
N VAL A 52 -16.75 5.43 -2.68
CA VAL A 52 -17.60 5.05 -1.55
C VAL A 52 -18.22 6.31 -0.91
N VAL A 53 -19.55 6.43 -0.94
CA VAL A 53 -20.25 7.67 -0.57
C VAL A 53 -21.50 7.39 0.29
N PRO A 54 -21.60 7.96 1.49
CA PRO A 54 -22.85 7.99 2.26
C PRO A 54 -23.84 8.97 1.61
N TRP A 55 -25.02 8.48 1.24
CA TRP A 55 -26.07 9.31 0.65
C TRP A 55 -27.44 8.64 0.83
N ALA A 56 -28.46 9.43 1.14
CA ALA A 56 -29.85 8.97 1.33
C ALA A 56 -29.96 7.75 2.28
N ASP A 57 -29.31 7.82 3.45
CA ASP A 57 -29.30 6.75 4.49
C ASP A 57 -28.78 5.40 4.00
N ARG A 58 -27.93 5.42 2.98
CA ARG A 58 -27.25 4.28 2.37
C ARG A 58 -25.78 4.57 2.16
N LEU A 59 -25.01 3.50 2.02
CA LEU A 59 -23.64 3.57 1.54
C LEU A 59 -23.61 3.14 0.07
N TRP A 60 -23.29 4.07 -0.82
CA TRP A 60 -23.17 3.81 -2.25
C TRP A 60 -21.74 3.45 -2.60
N VAL A 61 -21.57 2.40 -3.40
CA VAL A 61 -20.26 1.89 -3.81
C VAL A 61 -20.31 1.63 -5.30
N ILE A 62 -19.30 2.09 -6.03
CA ILE A 62 -19.13 1.79 -7.45
C ILE A 62 -17.82 1.03 -7.65
N THR A 63 -17.87 -0.07 -8.40
CA THR A 63 -16.67 -0.84 -8.76
C THR A 63 -16.20 -0.52 -10.16
N TYR A 64 -14.97 -0.90 -10.47
CA TYR A 64 -14.37 -0.69 -11.77
C TYR A 64 -13.52 -1.87 -12.24
N GLY A 65 -13.38 -1.97 -13.57
CA GLY A 65 -12.41 -2.83 -14.25
C GLY A 65 -11.29 -2.02 -14.92
N PRO A 66 -10.22 -2.67 -15.42
CA PRO A 66 -9.04 -1.99 -15.95
C PRO A 66 -9.25 -1.55 -17.41
N HIS A 67 -9.34 -0.24 -17.64
CA HIS A 67 -9.47 0.39 -18.96
C HIS A 67 -10.78 0.07 -19.72
N LEU A 68 -11.94 0.36 -19.11
CA LEU A 68 -13.28 0.09 -19.66
C LEU A 68 -14.05 1.40 -19.93
N PRO A 69 -13.77 2.13 -21.04
CA PRO A 69 -14.41 3.42 -21.34
C PRO A 69 -15.86 3.31 -21.84
N ASN A 70 -16.35 2.10 -22.13
CA ASN A 70 -17.65 1.86 -22.77
C ASN A 70 -18.56 0.92 -21.96
N GLY A 71 -18.30 0.78 -20.65
CA GLY A 71 -19.01 -0.13 -19.76
C GLY A 71 -18.35 -1.50 -19.60
N SER A 72 -18.80 -2.25 -18.60
CA SER A 72 -18.21 -3.53 -18.17
C SER A 72 -19.21 -4.36 -17.35
N SER A 73 -18.74 -5.46 -16.75
CA SER A 73 -19.56 -6.24 -15.81
C SER A 73 -19.63 -5.64 -14.38
N ASP A 74 -18.87 -4.57 -14.10
CA ASP A 74 -18.87 -3.84 -12.83
C ASP A 74 -20.25 -3.26 -12.47
N LYS A 75 -20.42 -2.93 -11.18
CA LYS A 75 -21.74 -2.61 -10.62
C LYS A 75 -21.72 -1.36 -9.76
N LEU A 76 -22.90 -0.75 -9.69
CA LEU A 76 -23.29 0.15 -8.62
C LEU A 76 -23.98 -0.68 -7.54
N TYR A 77 -23.52 -0.51 -6.30
CA TYR A 77 -24.06 -1.17 -5.13
C TYR A 77 -24.65 -0.14 -4.17
N GLU A 78 -25.77 -0.51 -3.57
CA GLU A 78 -26.35 0.15 -2.42
C GLU A 78 -26.17 -0.78 -1.20
N VAL A 79 -25.58 -0.27 -0.12
CA VAL A 79 -25.42 -1.01 1.13
C VAL A 79 -26.30 -0.40 2.21
N THR A 80 -27.19 -1.22 2.79
CA THR A 80 -28.10 -0.84 3.86
C THR A 80 -27.38 -0.78 5.21
N SER A 81 -27.97 -0.10 6.20
CA SER A 81 -27.39 0.04 7.55
C SER A 81 -27.18 -1.28 8.30
N ASP A 82 -27.89 -2.35 7.93
CA ASP A 82 -27.65 -3.72 8.40
C ASP A 82 -26.70 -4.53 7.49
N TYR A 83 -25.88 -3.80 6.73
CA TYR A 83 -24.83 -4.31 5.85
C TYR A 83 -25.34 -5.23 4.73
N ARG A 84 -26.58 -5.10 4.26
CA ARG A 84 -27.04 -5.87 3.08
C ARG A 84 -26.63 -5.13 1.82
N GLN A 85 -26.06 -5.87 0.87
CA GLN A 85 -25.72 -5.35 -0.44
C GLN A 85 -26.89 -5.56 -1.41
N ILE A 86 -27.27 -4.49 -2.10
CA ILE A 86 -28.23 -4.48 -3.19
C ILE A 86 -27.46 -4.11 -4.45
N VAL A 87 -27.48 -4.99 -5.44
CA VAL A 87 -26.94 -4.69 -6.78
C VAL A 87 -27.99 -3.88 -7.52
N ARG A 88 -27.60 -2.72 -8.04
CA ARG A 88 -28.51 -1.85 -8.79
C ARG A 88 -28.65 -2.34 -10.23
N ASP A 89 -29.89 -2.55 -10.68
CA ASP A 89 -30.19 -3.01 -12.04
C ASP A 89 -29.79 -1.96 -13.10
N GLU A 90 -29.66 -0.71 -12.68
CA GLU A 90 -29.19 0.40 -13.51
C GLU A 90 -27.70 0.31 -13.90
N SER A 91 -26.96 -0.66 -13.35
CA SER A 91 -25.51 -0.80 -13.55
C SER A 91 -25.11 -1.06 -15.00
N ILE A 92 -24.29 -0.15 -15.56
CA ILE A 92 -23.67 -0.25 -16.89
C ILE A 92 -22.14 -0.43 -16.86
N GLY A 93 -21.54 -0.68 -15.68
CA GLY A 93 -20.10 -0.92 -15.48
C GLY A 93 -19.20 0.23 -15.95
N GLY A 94 -17.91 -0.05 -16.19
CA GLY A 94 -16.90 0.87 -16.72
C GLY A 94 -15.65 0.99 -15.84
N THR A 95 -14.86 2.06 -16.04
CA THR A 95 -13.81 2.49 -15.10
C THR A 95 -14.10 3.84 -14.40
N PRO A 96 -15.14 3.93 -13.56
CA PRO A 96 -15.47 5.16 -12.84
C PRO A 96 -14.79 5.24 -11.45
N ALA A 97 -14.33 6.45 -11.09
CA ALA A 97 -13.93 6.81 -9.72
C ALA A 97 -14.37 8.24 -9.33
N ASN A 98 -15.11 8.90 -10.20
CA ASN A 98 -15.69 10.21 -9.95
C ASN A 98 -16.85 10.11 -8.95
N ARG A 99 -16.95 11.11 -8.08
CA ARG A 99 -18.10 11.31 -7.20
C ARG A 99 -18.22 12.77 -6.79
N MET A 100 -19.45 13.24 -6.61
CA MET A 100 -19.75 14.53 -6.02
C MET A 100 -21.17 14.53 -5.45
N ILE A 101 -21.35 15.03 -4.23
CA ILE A 101 -22.68 15.39 -3.73
C ILE A 101 -22.95 16.82 -4.15
N HIS A 102 -23.85 16.99 -5.12
CA HIS A 102 -24.21 18.28 -5.68
C HIS A 102 -25.32 18.91 -4.85
N LYS A 103 -24.98 19.94 -4.07
CA LYS A 103 -25.86 20.55 -3.07
C LYS A 103 -27.08 21.21 -3.72
N GLU A 104 -26.86 21.88 -4.85
CA GLU A 104 -27.84 22.71 -5.53
C GLU A 104 -28.97 21.88 -6.14
N SER A 105 -28.65 20.68 -6.62
CA SER A 105 -29.64 19.74 -7.16
C SER A 105 -30.07 18.65 -6.18
N ASN A 106 -29.41 18.59 -5.02
CA ASN A 106 -29.63 17.58 -3.97
C ASN A 106 -29.57 16.15 -4.51
N GLN A 107 -28.48 15.87 -5.24
CA GLN A 107 -28.20 14.58 -5.88
C GLN A 107 -26.75 14.17 -5.62
N LEU A 108 -26.53 12.85 -5.50
CA LEU A 108 -25.21 12.24 -5.61
C LEU A 108 -24.94 11.90 -7.08
N PHE A 109 -23.88 12.47 -7.64
CA PHE A 109 -23.30 12.02 -8.90
C PHE A 109 -22.14 11.08 -8.59
N ILE A 110 -22.20 9.84 -9.08
CA ILE A 110 -21.18 8.80 -8.85
C ILE A 110 -21.06 7.94 -10.12
N GLY A 111 -19.88 7.87 -10.73
CA GLY A 111 -19.77 7.26 -12.06
C GLY A 111 -20.69 7.95 -13.08
N PRO A 112 -21.31 7.18 -13.98
CA PRO A 112 -22.31 7.69 -14.93
C PRO A 112 -23.72 7.88 -14.29
N TYR A 113 -23.85 7.79 -12.97
CA TYR A 113 -25.15 7.78 -12.28
C TYR A 113 -25.43 9.10 -11.56
N ALA A 114 -26.69 9.51 -11.60
CA ALA A 114 -27.26 10.56 -10.77
C ALA A 114 -28.31 9.97 -9.83
N ILE A 115 -28.14 10.13 -8.53
CA ILE A 115 -28.94 9.50 -7.48
C ILE A 115 -29.59 10.59 -6.64
N ASP A 116 -30.91 10.63 -6.64
CA ASP A 116 -31.64 11.64 -5.86
C ASP A 116 -31.67 11.32 -4.35
N LYS A 117 -32.26 12.22 -3.56
CA LYS A 117 -32.42 12.06 -2.11
C LYS A 117 -33.27 10.86 -1.67
N THR A 118 -34.03 10.26 -2.58
CA THR A 118 -34.86 9.07 -2.32
C THR A 118 -34.14 7.77 -2.69
N GLY A 119 -32.96 7.87 -3.31
CA GLY A 119 -32.20 6.73 -3.83
C GLY A 119 -32.60 6.30 -5.24
N SER A 120 -33.39 7.10 -5.97
CA SER A 120 -33.73 6.81 -7.36
C SER A 120 -32.54 7.09 -8.26
N VAL A 121 -32.17 6.12 -9.09
CA VAL A 121 -30.97 6.17 -9.93
C VAL A 121 -31.36 6.52 -11.37
N ARG A 122 -30.65 7.48 -11.96
CA ARG A 122 -30.68 7.81 -13.39
C ARG A 122 -29.30 7.59 -13.99
N VAL A 123 -29.25 7.21 -15.26
CA VAL A 123 -28.02 6.76 -15.93
C VAL A 123 -27.72 7.66 -17.12
N ILE A 124 -26.48 8.12 -17.24
CA ILE A 124 -25.93 8.72 -18.45
C ILE A 124 -25.34 7.59 -19.30
N PRO A 125 -25.88 7.27 -20.49
CA PRO A 125 -25.35 6.17 -21.31
C PRO A 125 -23.94 6.46 -21.81
N TRP A 126 -23.08 5.43 -21.88
CA TRP A 126 -21.71 5.53 -22.40
C TRP A 126 -21.65 6.05 -23.85
N GLN A 127 -22.70 5.83 -24.65
CA GLN A 127 -22.81 6.37 -26.01
C GLN A 127 -22.94 7.91 -26.04
N THR A 128 -23.37 8.50 -24.93
CA THR A 128 -23.56 9.96 -24.78
C THR A 128 -22.36 10.61 -24.08
N MET A 129 -21.73 9.91 -23.13
CA MET A 129 -20.56 10.40 -22.39
C MET A 129 -19.51 9.28 -22.22
N PRO A 130 -18.78 8.91 -23.29
CA PRO A 130 -17.78 7.84 -23.23
C PRO A 130 -16.57 8.24 -22.37
N GLY A 131 -15.82 7.23 -21.91
CA GLY A 131 -14.55 7.41 -21.23
C GLY A 131 -14.52 6.87 -19.81
N ARG A 132 -13.35 6.92 -19.18
CA ARG A 132 -13.14 6.44 -17.81
C ARG A 132 -13.32 7.59 -16.82
N HIS A 133 -14.55 7.80 -16.32
CA HIS A 133 -14.87 8.98 -15.49
C HIS A 133 -14.05 9.00 -14.19
N THR A 134 -13.17 9.98 -14.03
CA THR A 134 -12.18 10.02 -12.92
C THR A 134 -12.50 11.06 -11.85
N GLY A 135 -13.11 12.19 -12.23
CA GLY A 135 -13.52 13.23 -11.28
C GLY A 135 -14.73 14.03 -11.73
N ASN A 136 -15.39 14.66 -10.76
CA ASN A 136 -16.48 15.61 -10.95
C ASN A 136 -16.13 16.94 -10.28
N ALA A 137 -16.57 18.06 -10.87
CA ALA A 137 -16.32 19.40 -10.33
C ALA A 137 -17.55 20.31 -10.47
N ARG A 138 -17.65 21.33 -9.60
CA ARG A 138 -18.70 22.35 -9.71
C ARG A 138 -18.49 23.15 -11.00
N HIS A 139 -19.58 23.54 -11.65
CA HIS A 139 -19.49 24.37 -12.85
C HIS A 139 -19.02 25.79 -12.49
N LEU A 140 -18.13 26.37 -13.30
CA LEU A 140 -17.50 27.66 -12.99
C LEU A 140 -18.49 28.83 -13.07
N THR A 141 -19.46 28.76 -13.99
CA THR A 141 -20.37 29.88 -14.30
C THR A 141 -21.85 29.59 -14.08
N ASP A 142 -22.20 28.33 -13.82
CA ASP A 142 -23.58 27.86 -13.61
C ASP A 142 -23.59 26.67 -12.63
N PRO A 143 -23.11 26.86 -11.40
CA PRO A 143 -23.01 25.80 -10.41
C PRO A 143 -24.38 25.29 -9.92
N ALA A 144 -25.49 25.97 -10.25
CA ALA A 144 -26.83 25.54 -9.86
C ALA A 144 -27.42 24.54 -10.87
N GLY A 145 -27.21 24.78 -12.16
CA GLY A 145 -27.76 23.95 -13.24
C GLY A 145 -26.82 22.86 -13.75
N LYS A 146 -25.50 22.99 -13.53
CA LYS A 146 -24.50 22.16 -14.21
C LYS A 146 -23.40 21.64 -13.31
N ILE A 147 -22.82 20.53 -13.76
CA ILE A 147 -21.64 19.88 -13.17
C ILE A 147 -20.65 19.52 -14.28
N TYR A 148 -19.35 19.53 -13.98
CA TYR A 148 -18.32 19.03 -14.88
C TYR A 148 -17.95 17.58 -14.59
N TYR A 149 -17.68 16.84 -15.66
CA TYR A 149 -17.10 15.50 -15.64
C TYR A 149 -15.75 15.53 -16.34
N GLY A 150 -14.79 14.79 -15.78
CA GLY A 150 -13.47 14.57 -16.37
C GLY A 150 -13.17 13.09 -16.47
N THR A 151 -12.52 12.66 -17.55
CA THR A 151 -12.11 11.27 -17.77
C THR A 151 -10.61 11.07 -17.64
N MET A 152 -10.17 9.82 -17.56
CA MET A 152 -8.74 9.47 -17.51
C MET A 152 -7.97 9.85 -18.79
N GLU A 153 -8.67 9.94 -19.94
CA GLU A 153 -8.13 10.28 -21.27
C GLU A 153 -8.53 11.70 -21.69
N GLU A 154 -8.60 12.60 -20.71
CA GLU A 154 -8.80 14.04 -20.90
C GLU A 154 -10.08 14.40 -21.70
N GLY A 155 -11.11 13.57 -21.58
CA GLY A 155 -12.47 13.93 -21.96
C GLY A 155 -13.09 14.82 -20.90
N PHE A 156 -13.67 15.95 -21.31
CA PHE A 156 -14.30 16.91 -20.39
C PHE A 156 -15.69 17.25 -20.89
N TYR A 157 -16.67 17.18 -20.00
CA TYR A 157 -18.08 17.38 -20.30
C TYR A 157 -18.74 18.31 -19.28
N GLU A 158 -19.72 19.10 -19.71
CA GLU A 158 -20.71 19.70 -18.80
C GLU A 158 -22.02 18.91 -18.91
N VAL A 159 -22.69 18.70 -17.77
CA VAL A 159 -23.94 17.95 -17.68
C VAL A 159 -24.99 18.79 -16.96
N ASP A 160 -26.19 18.89 -17.54
CA ASP A 160 -27.35 19.46 -16.85
C ASP A 160 -27.82 18.51 -15.73
N VAL A 161 -27.88 19.02 -14.51
CA VAL A 161 -28.16 18.19 -13.32
C VAL A 161 -29.60 17.68 -13.26
N ASN A 162 -30.52 18.29 -13.99
CA ASN A 162 -31.94 17.95 -14.00
C ASN A 162 -32.29 17.05 -15.17
N THR A 163 -31.77 17.30 -16.38
CA THR A 163 -32.09 16.53 -17.59
C THR A 163 -31.07 15.43 -17.92
N LEU A 164 -29.85 15.55 -17.40
CA LEU A 164 -28.68 14.75 -17.79
C LEU A 164 -28.24 14.95 -19.26
N GLU A 165 -28.63 16.06 -19.87
CA GLU A 165 -28.10 16.46 -21.18
C GLU A 165 -26.60 16.74 -21.07
N VAL A 166 -25.82 16.12 -21.95
CA VAL A 166 -24.35 16.18 -21.95
C VAL A 166 -23.89 17.08 -23.09
N LYS A 167 -22.98 18.00 -22.78
CA LYS A 167 -22.23 18.75 -23.79
C LYS A 167 -20.75 18.49 -23.63
N GLU A 168 -20.14 18.00 -24.70
CA GLU A 168 -18.70 17.77 -24.79
C GLU A 168 -17.96 19.11 -24.91
N LEU A 169 -16.97 19.31 -24.03
CA LEU A 169 -16.03 20.44 -24.08
C LEU A 169 -14.74 20.03 -24.78
N TYR A 170 -14.24 18.84 -24.43
CA TYR A 170 -13.09 18.21 -25.06
C TYR A 170 -13.40 16.72 -25.24
N GLN A 171 -13.14 16.22 -26.45
CA GLN A 171 -13.36 14.82 -26.78
C GLN A 171 -12.38 13.91 -26.03
N ASP A 172 -12.91 12.85 -25.44
CA ASP A 172 -12.15 11.77 -24.80
C ASP A 172 -11.20 11.07 -25.78
N GLY A 173 -9.97 10.78 -25.33
CA GLY A 173 -8.93 10.15 -26.14
C GLY A 173 -9.32 8.79 -26.73
N ASN A 174 -10.14 7.99 -26.02
CA ASN A 174 -10.60 6.69 -26.51
C ASN A 174 -11.52 6.79 -27.74
N SER A 175 -12.11 7.97 -27.98
CA SER A 175 -13.02 8.20 -29.11
C SER A 175 -12.32 8.71 -30.37
N LYS A 176 -11.01 8.99 -30.31
CA LYS A 176 -10.23 9.53 -31.44
C LYS A 176 -9.75 8.43 -32.38
N LYS A 177 -10.23 8.45 -33.62
CA LYS A 177 -9.78 7.51 -34.68
C LYS A 177 -8.35 7.84 -35.14
N GLY A 178 -7.46 6.85 -35.14
CA GLY A 178 -6.13 6.95 -35.75
C GLY A 178 -4.99 7.32 -34.81
N ILE A 179 -5.26 7.57 -33.52
CA ILE A 179 -4.24 7.63 -32.47
C ILE A 179 -4.02 6.20 -31.98
N LYS A 180 -2.77 5.72 -32.00
CA LYS A 180 -2.42 4.31 -31.71
C LYS A 180 -2.18 4.02 -30.23
N ASP A 181 -2.17 5.06 -29.40
CA ASP A 181 -1.93 4.98 -27.97
C ASP A 181 -3.06 5.77 -27.29
N ASP A 182 -3.64 5.26 -26.21
CA ASP A 182 -4.76 5.84 -25.43
C ASP A 182 -4.41 7.22 -24.83
N THR A 183 -4.16 8.20 -25.71
CA THR A 183 -3.51 9.47 -25.42
C THR A 183 -4.29 10.59 -26.07
N ASN A 184 -4.51 11.66 -25.31
CA ASN A 184 -5.10 12.89 -25.80
C ASN A 184 -4.00 13.95 -25.93
N ASN A 185 -4.10 14.85 -26.91
CA ASN A 185 -3.15 15.96 -27.06
C ASN A 185 -3.52 17.20 -26.22
N VAL A 186 -4.49 17.06 -25.30
CA VAL A 186 -4.98 18.18 -24.47
C VAL A 186 -3.99 18.49 -23.35
N LEU A 187 -3.50 17.47 -22.65
CA LEU A 187 -2.53 17.58 -21.57
C LEU A 187 -1.45 16.50 -21.72
N PRO A 188 -0.22 16.74 -21.23
CA PRO A 188 0.82 15.72 -21.22
C PRO A 188 0.56 14.65 -20.14
N GLY A 189 1.16 13.47 -20.30
CA GLY A 189 0.94 12.32 -19.43
C GLY A 189 -0.33 11.54 -19.80
N VAL A 190 -0.66 10.54 -18.99
CA VAL A 190 -1.85 9.69 -19.14
C VAL A 190 -2.43 9.33 -17.78
N HIS A 191 -3.58 8.65 -17.77
CA HIS A 191 -4.19 8.07 -16.58
C HIS A 191 -4.67 9.15 -15.59
N GLY A 192 -5.64 9.96 -16.04
CA GLY A 192 -6.27 11.01 -15.23
C GLY A 192 -6.85 10.51 -13.91
N LYS A 193 -6.74 11.31 -12.85
CA LYS A 193 -7.09 10.92 -11.48
C LYS A 193 -8.02 11.90 -10.77
N GLY A 194 -7.67 13.18 -10.77
CA GLY A 194 -8.38 14.19 -10.01
C GLY A 194 -9.06 15.22 -10.92
N LEU A 195 -10.24 15.68 -10.51
CA LEU A 195 -10.90 16.85 -11.07
C LEU A 195 -11.52 17.66 -9.92
N TYR A 196 -11.29 18.97 -9.90
CA TYR A 196 -11.89 19.87 -8.92
C TYR A 196 -12.04 21.27 -9.48
N SER A 197 -12.81 22.14 -8.82
CA SER A 197 -12.99 23.52 -9.26
C SER A 197 -12.98 24.49 -8.09
N GLY A 198 -12.41 25.66 -8.30
CA GLY A 198 -12.42 26.79 -7.38
C GLY A 198 -11.48 27.88 -7.87
N GLN A 199 -11.55 29.06 -7.25
CA GLN A 199 -10.73 30.23 -7.54
C GLN A 199 -10.77 30.62 -9.04
N GLY A 200 -11.92 30.41 -9.69
CA GLY A 200 -12.14 30.70 -11.11
C GLY A 200 -11.54 29.69 -12.10
N VAL A 201 -11.00 28.56 -11.62
CA VAL A 201 -10.40 27.52 -12.48
C VAL A 201 -10.94 26.12 -12.19
N MET A 202 -10.89 25.26 -13.19
CA MET A 202 -11.01 23.81 -13.03
C MET A 202 -9.60 23.20 -13.03
N LEU A 203 -9.33 22.32 -12.08
CA LEU A 203 -8.06 21.61 -11.95
C LEU A 203 -8.21 20.18 -12.41
N PHE A 204 -7.20 19.66 -13.10
CA PHE A 204 -7.10 18.27 -13.50
C PHE A 204 -5.72 17.70 -13.16
N THR A 205 -5.68 16.43 -12.79
CA THR A 205 -4.43 15.70 -12.55
C THR A 205 -4.40 14.37 -13.26
N ASN A 206 -3.20 13.95 -13.68
CA ASN A 206 -2.91 12.58 -14.11
C ASN A 206 -1.59 12.10 -13.49
N ASN A 207 -1.42 10.78 -13.38
CA ASN A 207 -0.29 10.19 -12.65
C ASN A 207 0.60 9.30 -13.52
N GLY A 208 0.36 9.19 -14.82
CA GLY A 208 1.07 8.25 -15.69
C GLY A 208 1.83 8.91 -16.82
N GLU A 209 2.68 8.10 -17.45
CA GLU A 209 3.34 8.42 -18.72
C GLU A 209 3.20 7.23 -19.69
N GLY A 210 2.74 7.51 -20.92
CA GLY A 210 2.38 6.50 -21.92
C GLY A 210 3.58 5.93 -22.69
N THR A 211 4.80 6.01 -22.14
CA THR A 211 6.02 5.62 -22.84
C THR A 211 6.46 4.20 -22.46
N ARG A 212 7.19 3.54 -23.36
CA ARG A 212 7.81 2.23 -23.07
C ARG A 212 8.82 2.27 -21.93
N GLU A 213 9.42 3.44 -21.70
CA GLU A 213 10.39 3.63 -20.61
C GLU A 213 9.69 3.62 -19.25
N ALA A 214 8.54 4.29 -19.13
CA ALA A 214 7.74 4.34 -17.91
C ALA A 214 7.20 2.97 -17.44
N LEU A 215 7.17 1.97 -18.32
CA LEU A 215 6.84 0.58 -17.97
C LEU A 215 7.97 -0.14 -17.22
N ARG A 216 9.18 0.43 -17.17
CA ARG A 216 10.38 -0.21 -16.62
C ARG A 216 11.15 0.66 -15.63
N LYS A 217 11.04 1.98 -15.75
CA LYS A 217 11.76 2.94 -14.90
C LYS A 217 10.77 3.77 -14.11
N PHE A 218 11.00 3.86 -12.81
CA PHE A 218 10.19 4.60 -11.85
C PHE A 218 10.52 6.10 -11.81
N ASP A 219 11.69 6.51 -12.31
CA ASP A 219 12.24 7.87 -12.21
C ASP A 219 12.02 8.72 -13.48
N VAL A 220 11.18 8.25 -14.40
CA VAL A 220 10.78 8.99 -15.60
C VAL A 220 9.87 10.16 -15.20
N GLU A 221 10.02 11.31 -15.87
CA GLU A 221 9.06 12.40 -15.73
C GLU A 221 7.67 11.93 -16.20
N ALA A 222 6.71 11.89 -15.29
CA ALA A 222 5.38 11.36 -15.53
C ALA A 222 4.32 12.23 -14.86
N GLY A 223 3.10 12.21 -15.37
CA GLY A 223 1.96 12.86 -14.74
C GLY A 223 1.87 14.39 -14.95
N VAL A 224 0.74 14.97 -14.56
CA VAL A 224 0.50 16.41 -14.67
C VAL A 224 -0.42 16.94 -13.57
N LEU A 225 -0.20 18.18 -13.18
CA LEU A 225 -1.19 19.06 -12.58
C LEU A 225 -1.44 20.21 -13.55
N ALA A 226 -2.70 20.45 -13.91
CA ALA A 226 -3.09 21.50 -14.85
C ALA A 226 -4.32 22.28 -14.35
N GLU A 227 -4.44 23.54 -14.81
CA GLU A 227 -5.58 24.43 -14.54
C GLU A 227 -6.22 24.89 -15.86
N TRP A 228 -7.55 24.96 -15.89
CA TRP A 228 -8.37 25.44 -17.01
C TRP A 228 -9.19 26.65 -16.56
N ASP A 229 -9.13 27.74 -17.33
CA ASP A 229 -9.77 29.02 -17.00
C ASP A 229 -11.19 29.18 -17.59
N GLY A 230 -11.74 28.10 -18.15
CA GLY A 230 -12.98 28.14 -18.94
C GLY A 230 -12.74 28.21 -20.45
N LYS A 231 -11.49 28.36 -20.89
CA LYS A 231 -11.10 28.41 -22.31
C LYS A 231 -9.86 27.58 -22.60
N ASP A 232 -8.77 27.83 -21.90
CA ASP A 232 -7.45 27.28 -22.19
C ASP A 232 -6.88 26.52 -21.00
N TRP A 233 -6.18 25.41 -21.28
CA TRP A 233 -5.45 24.65 -20.28
C TRP A 233 -4.03 25.18 -20.10
N LYS A 234 -3.58 25.23 -18.85
CA LYS A 234 -2.22 25.57 -18.47
C LYS A 234 -1.64 24.46 -17.59
N VAL A 235 -0.50 23.93 -18.02
CA VAL A 235 0.30 23.02 -17.20
C VAL A 235 0.90 23.80 -16.03
N VAL A 236 0.63 23.34 -14.81
CA VAL A 236 1.21 23.89 -13.58
C VAL A 236 2.50 23.16 -13.25
N ARG A 237 2.49 21.83 -13.32
CA ARG A 237 3.63 20.98 -12.94
C ARG A 237 3.58 19.62 -13.63
N ARG A 238 4.75 19.11 -14.00
CA ARG A 238 4.98 17.78 -14.59
C ARG A 238 5.52 16.82 -13.54
N ASN A 239 4.61 16.19 -12.80
CA ASN A 239 4.88 15.15 -11.81
C ASN A 239 3.62 14.29 -11.66
N GLN A 240 3.73 13.13 -11.01
CA GLN A 240 2.58 12.24 -10.82
C GLN A 240 1.63 12.87 -9.80
N PHE A 241 0.36 13.09 -10.15
CA PHE A 241 -0.66 13.62 -9.24
C PHE A 241 -1.93 12.76 -9.25
N VAL A 242 -2.53 12.57 -8.07
CA VAL A 242 -3.71 11.68 -7.87
C VAL A 242 -4.94 12.40 -7.35
N GLU A 243 -4.78 13.50 -6.62
CA GLU A 243 -5.91 14.22 -6.03
C GLU A 243 -5.77 15.71 -6.28
N VAL A 244 -6.89 16.34 -6.62
CA VAL A 244 -7.15 17.76 -6.44
C VAL A 244 -8.45 17.91 -5.67
N THR A 245 -8.44 18.72 -4.62
CA THR A 245 -9.59 18.89 -3.72
C THR A 245 -9.46 20.19 -2.93
N GLY A 246 -10.35 20.41 -1.97
CA GLY A 246 -10.27 21.52 -1.02
C GLY A 246 -11.04 21.17 0.26
N PRO A 247 -11.19 22.12 1.19
CA PRO A 247 -11.97 21.92 2.42
C PRO A 247 -13.39 21.39 2.16
N GLY A 248 -13.99 21.71 1.02
CA GLY A 248 -15.31 21.21 0.65
C GLY A 248 -15.37 19.73 0.30
N GLY A 249 -14.24 19.07 0.00
CA GLY A 249 -14.19 17.68 -0.43
C GLY A 249 -15.18 17.40 -1.56
N ILE A 250 -15.90 16.27 -1.46
CA ILE A 250 -16.88 15.81 -2.47
C ILE A 250 -18.12 16.72 -2.62
N TYR A 251 -18.25 17.78 -1.82
CA TYR A 251 -19.34 18.77 -1.96
C TYR A 251 -18.92 20.00 -2.78
N GLY A 252 -17.63 20.14 -3.10
CA GLY A 252 -17.07 21.40 -3.58
C GLY A 252 -16.90 22.44 -2.47
N ASN A 253 -15.97 23.39 -2.67
CA ASN A 253 -15.69 24.45 -1.69
C ASN A 253 -16.91 25.33 -1.42
N ALA A 254 -17.08 25.72 -0.15
CA ALA A 254 -18.19 26.55 0.30
C ALA A 254 -18.00 28.01 -0.15
N ASN A 255 -16.76 28.51 -0.12
CA ASN A 255 -16.39 29.81 -0.65
C ASN A 255 -15.45 29.60 -1.86
N PRO A 256 -15.99 29.25 -3.03
CA PRO A 256 -15.18 28.85 -4.17
C PRO A 256 -14.18 29.93 -4.62
N GLU A 257 -14.44 31.22 -4.37
CA GLU A 257 -13.50 32.30 -4.75
C GLU A 257 -12.24 32.37 -3.89
N THR A 258 -12.29 31.87 -2.65
CA THR A 258 -11.24 32.13 -1.63
C THR A 258 -10.70 30.89 -0.94
N ASP A 259 -11.51 29.84 -0.81
CA ASP A 259 -11.07 28.60 -0.15
C ASP A 259 -9.85 28.03 -0.89
N PRO A 260 -8.85 27.49 -0.17
CA PRO A 260 -7.66 26.92 -0.80
C PRO A 260 -8.01 25.70 -1.64
N LEU A 261 -7.19 25.44 -2.66
CA LEU A 261 -7.19 24.19 -3.41
C LEU A 261 -5.92 23.42 -3.06
N TRP A 262 -6.06 22.13 -2.84
CA TRP A 262 -4.97 21.22 -2.51
C TRP A 262 -4.76 20.23 -3.63
N ALA A 263 -3.51 19.85 -3.87
CA ALA A 263 -3.14 18.79 -4.79
C ALA A 263 -2.15 17.84 -4.13
N THR A 264 -2.34 16.53 -4.27
CA THR A 264 -1.37 15.52 -3.80
C THR A 264 -0.83 14.71 -4.96
N GLY A 265 0.48 14.49 -4.92
CA GLY A 265 1.23 13.82 -5.97
C GLY A 265 2.56 13.32 -5.44
N TRP A 266 3.47 12.95 -6.33
CA TRP A 266 4.82 12.54 -6.00
C TRP A 266 5.75 12.67 -7.19
N ASP A 267 7.04 12.62 -6.88
CA ASP A 267 8.08 12.17 -7.79
C ASP A 267 8.83 11.00 -7.13
N TYR A 268 9.86 10.46 -7.77
CA TYR A 268 10.64 9.36 -7.19
C TYR A 268 11.32 9.74 -5.86
N LYS A 269 11.47 11.04 -5.54
CA LYS A 269 12.16 11.53 -4.35
C LYS A 269 11.23 11.63 -3.14
N SER A 270 10.01 12.11 -3.33
CA SER A 270 9.09 12.38 -2.22
C SER A 270 7.63 12.50 -2.69
N VAL A 271 6.71 12.49 -1.72
CA VAL A 271 5.35 12.98 -1.95
C VAL A 271 5.41 14.50 -2.19
N LEU A 272 4.52 15.00 -3.03
CA LEU A 272 4.28 16.41 -3.33
C LEU A 272 2.92 16.82 -2.77
N LEU A 273 2.89 17.97 -2.11
CA LEU A 273 1.67 18.65 -1.68
C LEU A 273 1.68 20.07 -2.26
N GLY A 274 0.73 20.34 -3.15
CA GLY A 274 0.46 21.67 -3.68
C GLY A 274 -0.68 22.34 -2.93
N VAL A 275 -0.56 23.65 -2.68
CA VAL A 275 -1.68 24.49 -2.25
C VAL A 275 -1.77 25.73 -3.15
N ARG A 276 -2.97 26.02 -3.63
CA ARG A 276 -3.26 27.19 -4.47
C ARG A 276 -4.00 28.24 -3.66
N ASP A 277 -3.47 29.44 -3.68
CA ASP A 277 -4.13 30.65 -3.23
C ASP A 277 -4.63 31.46 -4.43
N ALA A 278 -5.80 32.08 -4.31
CA ALA A 278 -6.44 32.81 -5.40
C ALA A 278 -5.59 33.99 -5.92
N LYS A 279 -4.76 34.59 -5.06
CA LYS A 279 -3.91 35.74 -5.38
C LYS A 279 -2.45 35.36 -5.61
N LYS A 280 -1.91 34.43 -4.83
CA LYS A 280 -0.48 34.05 -4.85
C LYS A 280 -0.18 32.91 -5.83
N GLY A 281 -1.18 32.17 -6.29
CA GLY A 281 -0.97 30.98 -7.11
C GLY A 281 -0.52 29.78 -6.28
N TRP A 282 0.30 28.91 -6.88
CA TRP A 282 0.72 27.64 -6.29
C TRP A 282 1.97 27.74 -5.42
N SER A 283 1.91 27.12 -4.24
CA SER A 283 3.07 26.78 -3.40
C SER A 283 3.16 25.27 -3.24
N PHE A 284 4.38 24.73 -3.21
CA PHE A 284 4.62 23.28 -3.13
C PHE A 284 5.49 22.90 -1.94
N TYR A 285 5.16 21.75 -1.36
CA TYR A 285 5.79 21.15 -0.20
C TYR A 285 6.06 19.67 -0.47
N ARG A 286 6.99 19.09 0.28
CA ARG A 286 7.39 17.68 0.17
C ARG A 286 7.12 16.93 1.47
N LEU A 287 6.65 15.69 1.36
CA LEU A 287 6.45 14.77 2.49
C LEU A 287 7.24 13.46 2.24
N PRO A 288 7.73 12.79 3.29
CA PRO A 288 8.39 11.50 3.13
C PRO A 288 7.39 10.40 2.71
N LYS A 289 7.91 9.32 2.12
CA LYS A 289 7.16 8.13 1.71
C LYS A 289 7.37 7.01 2.73
N ALA A 290 6.29 6.35 3.16
CA ALA A 290 6.39 5.12 3.96
C ALA A 290 6.50 3.86 3.09
N SER A 291 6.02 3.92 1.85
CA SER A 291 6.04 2.85 0.86
C SER A 291 6.36 3.38 -0.54
N HIS A 292 7.09 2.57 -1.29
CA HIS A 292 7.47 2.82 -2.68
C HIS A 292 6.67 1.98 -3.69
N SER A 293 5.69 1.18 -3.23
CA SER A 293 4.87 0.36 -4.14
C SER A 293 4.08 1.17 -5.17
N TYR A 294 3.95 2.48 -4.95
CA TYR A 294 3.23 3.45 -5.78
C TYR A 294 4.09 4.06 -6.90
N ASP A 295 5.42 3.86 -6.89
CA ASP A 295 6.38 4.65 -7.69
C ASP A 295 6.41 4.32 -9.19
N GLY A 296 5.58 3.40 -9.69
CA GLY A 296 5.54 3.07 -11.12
C GLY A 296 5.17 4.29 -11.98
N ALA A 297 6.07 4.71 -12.88
CA ALA A 297 5.89 5.94 -13.67
C ALA A 297 4.75 5.87 -14.70
N HIS A 298 4.31 4.67 -15.10
CA HIS A 298 3.12 4.48 -15.94
C HIS A 298 1.80 4.78 -15.20
N GLY A 299 1.81 4.79 -13.86
CA GLY A 299 0.70 5.22 -13.03
C GLY A 299 -0.33 4.16 -12.60
N TRP A 300 -0.14 2.87 -12.91
CA TRP A 300 -1.14 1.82 -12.58
C TRP A 300 -1.04 1.32 -11.13
N ASN A 301 0.15 1.34 -10.52
CA ASN A 301 0.38 0.90 -9.13
C ASN A 301 -0.28 1.79 -8.05
N THR A 302 -1.20 2.66 -8.44
CA THR A 302 -1.88 3.62 -7.57
C THR A 302 -3.27 3.93 -8.09
N GLU A 303 -4.21 3.92 -7.16
CA GLU A 303 -5.63 4.07 -7.36
C GLU A 303 -5.94 5.55 -7.17
N TRP A 304 -6.61 5.94 -6.09
CA TRP A 304 -6.81 7.33 -5.77
C TRP A 304 -6.71 7.60 -4.27
N PRO A 305 -5.49 7.72 -3.72
CA PRO A 305 -5.29 8.28 -2.39
C PRO A 305 -5.96 9.66 -2.28
N ARG A 306 -6.66 9.94 -1.17
CA ARG A 306 -7.53 11.13 -1.03
C ARG A 306 -7.19 11.96 0.21
N ILE A 307 -7.65 13.21 0.21
CA ILE A 307 -7.87 14.01 1.43
C ILE A 307 -9.38 14.10 1.67
N ARG A 308 -9.87 13.74 2.86
CA ARG A 308 -11.30 13.82 3.18
C ARG A 308 -11.56 14.06 4.66
N ASN A 309 -12.57 14.88 4.95
CA ASN A 309 -13.11 15.02 6.30
C ASN A 309 -13.82 13.71 6.72
N VAL A 310 -13.31 13.07 7.76
CA VAL A 310 -13.85 11.88 8.40
C VAL A 310 -14.36 12.16 9.83
N GLY A 311 -14.34 13.42 10.24
CA GLY A 311 -14.94 13.93 11.47
C GLY A 311 -16.45 14.15 11.34
N THR A 312 -17.01 14.94 12.25
CA THR A 312 -18.38 15.45 12.14
C THR A 312 -18.36 16.86 11.56
N GLU A 313 -19.52 17.42 11.22
CA GLU A 313 -19.61 18.82 10.79
C GLU A 313 -19.13 19.80 11.89
N SER A 314 -19.40 19.50 13.15
CA SER A 314 -18.99 20.32 14.30
C SER A 314 -17.54 20.11 14.73
N GLN A 315 -16.94 18.97 14.38
CA GLN A 315 -15.57 18.60 14.70
C GLN A 315 -14.94 17.94 13.47
N PRO A 316 -14.53 18.73 12.46
CA PRO A 316 -13.90 18.20 11.27
C PRO A 316 -12.55 17.57 11.63
N ASP A 317 -12.25 16.45 10.98
CA ASP A 317 -10.97 15.74 11.08
C ASP A 317 -10.62 15.24 9.68
N TYR A 318 -9.60 15.82 9.05
CA TYR A 318 -9.23 15.42 7.69
C TYR A 318 -8.18 14.32 7.75
N LEU A 319 -8.52 13.19 7.14
CA LEU A 319 -7.60 12.11 6.87
C LEU A 319 -7.07 12.27 5.46
N MET A 320 -5.75 12.13 5.30
CA MET A 320 -5.13 11.93 4.00
C MET A 320 -4.50 10.54 3.93
N THR A 321 -4.70 9.84 2.83
CA THR A 321 -3.92 8.64 2.47
C THR A 321 -2.93 9.02 1.38
N MET A 322 -1.67 8.64 1.53
CA MET A 322 -0.66 8.82 0.48
C MET A 322 0.58 7.95 0.75
N HIS A 323 1.09 7.25 -0.27
CA HIS A 323 2.29 6.38 -0.19
C HIS A 323 2.33 5.41 1.01
N GLY A 324 1.21 4.70 1.23
CA GLY A 324 1.12 3.63 2.25
C GLY A 324 1.07 4.16 3.68
N MET A 325 0.59 5.40 3.85
CA MET A 325 0.57 6.09 5.13
C MET A 325 -0.71 6.89 5.33
N PHE A 326 -1.24 6.82 6.54
CA PHE A 326 -2.31 7.69 7.01
C PHE A 326 -1.70 8.96 7.60
N TRP A 327 -2.33 10.09 7.29
CA TRP A 327 -1.91 11.41 7.73
C TRP A 327 -3.10 12.15 8.34
N HIS A 328 -2.89 12.79 9.48
CA HIS A 328 -3.75 13.90 9.87
C HIS A 328 -3.41 15.08 8.95
N PHE A 329 -4.44 15.63 8.30
CA PHE A 329 -4.33 16.78 7.44
C PHE A 329 -5.08 17.97 8.07
N PRO A 330 -4.48 19.17 8.13
CA PRO A 330 -5.16 20.33 8.68
C PRO A 330 -6.12 20.91 7.64
N GLY A 331 -7.42 20.93 7.94
CA GLY A 331 -8.44 21.50 7.03
C GLY A 331 -8.27 23.00 6.75
N THR A 332 -7.41 23.69 7.50
CA THR A 332 -7.06 25.10 7.37
C THR A 332 -5.76 25.35 6.60
N PHE A 333 -5.23 24.32 5.93
CA PHE A 333 -3.94 24.40 5.23
C PHE A 333 -3.94 25.46 4.12
N THR A 334 -3.07 26.45 4.26
CA THR A 334 -2.75 27.46 3.23
C THR A 334 -1.24 27.67 3.17
N ALA A 335 -0.76 28.43 2.18
CA ALA A 335 0.67 28.78 2.12
C ALA A 335 1.14 29.65 3.30
N ASP A 336 0.23 30.40 3.94
CA ASP A 336 0.53 31.24 5.11
C ASP A 336 0.21 30.54 6.44
N ASN A 337 -0.49 29.40 6.39
CA ASN A 337 -0.83 28.55 7.53
C ASN A 337 -0.67 27.08 7.12
N SER A 338 0.58 26.65 7.07
CA SER A 338 1.01 25.34 6.55
C SER A 338 1.37 24.34 7.67
N ALA A 339 1.09 24.67 8.93
CA ALA A 339 1.35 23.80 10.06
C ALA A 339 0.27 22.71 10.22
N GLY A 340 0.65 21.60 10.87
CA GLY A 340 -0.32 20.65 11.42
C GLY A 340 -0.44 19.31 10.69
N ILE A 341 0.24 19.09 9.57
CA ILE A 341 0.28 17.76 8.95
C ILE A 341 1.05 16.81 9.87
N ARG A 342 0.44 15.66 10.24
CA ARG A 342 1.09 14.69 11.13
C ARG A 342 1.00 13.26 10.59
N PRO A 343 2.08 12.49 10.67
CA PRO A 343 2.03 11.06 10.42
C PRO A 343 1.11 10.37 11.45
N ARG A 344 0.31 9.41 11.00
CA ARG A 344 -0.40 8.48 11.89
C ARG A 344 0.29 7.11 11.83
N SER A 345 -0.26 6.13 11.13
CA SER A 345 0.39 4.82 10.90
C SER A 345 0.58 4.49 9.41
N ALA A 346 1.51 3.57 9.13
CA ALA A 346 1.63 2.94 7.81
C ALA A 346 0.55 1.87 7.60
N TYR A 347 0.15 1.63 6.34
CA TYR A 347 -0.79 0.58 5.95
C TYR A 347 -0.28 -0.23 4.73
N LEU A 348 -0.88 -1.39 4.50
CA LEU A 348 -0.51 -2.35 3.43
C LEU A 348 -1.58 -2.48 2.34
N LYS A 349 -2.87 -2.32 2.69
CA LYS A 349 -3.99 -2.29 1.76
C LYS A 349 -3.76 -1.34 0.57
N VAL A 350 -4.34 -1.68 -0.58
CA VAL A 350 -4.62 -0.71 -1.64
C VAL A 350 -5.95 -0.03 -1.32
N ILE A 351 -5.97 1.30 -1.24
CA ILE A 351 -7.16 2.08 -0.86
C ILE A 351 -7.49 3.05 -2.00
N GLY A 352 -8.65 2.87 -2.64
CA GLY A 352 -9.12 3.70 -3.76
C GLY A 352 -10.02 4.89 -3.34
N ASP A 353 -10.77 4.74 -2.25
CA ASP A 353 -11.58 5.83 -1.65
C ASP A 353 -11.95 5.46 -0.21
N PHE A 354 -12.38 6.42 0.61
CA PHE A 354 -12.82 6.11 1.98
C PHE A 354 -13.84 7.12 2.49
N THR A 355 -14.68 6.73 3.45
CA THR A 355 -15.64 7.64 4.08
C THR A 355 -15.91 7.28 5.54
N ARG A 356 -16.39 8.26 6.31
CA ARG A 356 -17.07 7.98 7.57
C ARG A 356 -18.50 7.47 7.28
N TRP A 357 -18.93 6.39 7.92
CA TRP A 357 -20.31 5.92 7.86
C TRP A 357 -20.66 5.12 9.12
N ASN A 358 -21.84 5.33 9.70
CA ASN A 358 -22.30 4.66 10.93
C ASN A 358 -21.29 4.64 12.09
N GLY A 359 -20.53 5.72 12.25
CA GLY A 359 -19.51 5.84 13.30
C GLY A 359 -18.21 5.06 13.05
N GLN A 360 -18.04 4.51 11.84
CA GLN A 360 -16.86 3.78 11.40
C GLN A 360 -16.19 4.49 10.22
N LEU A 361 -14.94 4.10 9.93
CA LEU A 361 -14.34 4.34 8.63
C LEU A 361 -14.64 3.16 7.72
N VAL A 362 -14.93 3.46 6.46
CA VAL A 362 -15.14 2.45 5.41
C VAL A 362 -14.17 2.76 4.28
N PHE A 363 -13.28 1.81 4.00
CA PHE A 363 -12.31 1.90 2.91
C PHE A 363 -12.78 1.05 1.73
N GLY A 364 -12.85 1.67 0.55
CA GLY A 364 -12.94 0.97 -0.73
C GLY A 364 -11.55 0.50 -1.14
N CYS A 365 -11.41 -0.80 -1.39
CA CYS A 365 -10.12 -1.43 -1.62
C CYS A 365 -9.97 -1.96 -3.05
N ASP A 366 -8.74 -2.34 -3.40
CA ASP A 366 -8.46 -3.22 -4.54
C ASP A 366 -7.53 -4.37 -4.11
N ASP A 367 -8.06 -5.58 -4.07
CA ASP A 367 -7.51 -6.69 -3.29
C ASP A 367 -7.02 -7.87 -4.13
N SER A 368 -7.62 -8.15 -5.29
CA SER A 368 -7.26 -9.30 -6.14
C SER A 368 -7.62 -9.08 -7.60
N ALA A 369 -6.60 -8.94 -8.45
CA ALA A 369 -6.70 -8.96 -9.90
C ALA A 369 -6.66 -10.40 -10.45
N GLN A 370 -7.44 -10.72 -11.48
CA GLN A 370 -7.50 -12.08 -12.11
C GLN A 370 -6.11 -12.58 -12.56
N LYS A 371 -5.21 -11.66 -12.87
CA LYS A 371 -3.83 -11.99 -13.22
C LYS A 371 -2.95 -10.83 -12.85
N GLU A 372 -1.73 -11.16 -12.49
CA GLU A 372 -0.69 -10.17 -12.26
C GLU A 372 -0.43 -9.38 -13.55
N PHE A 373 -0.38 -8.05 -13.43
CA PHE A 373 -0.06 -7.13 -14.52
C PHE A 373 1.44 -7.20 -14.86
N LEU A 374 2.22 -6.22 -14.39
CA LEU A 374 3.68 -6.15 -14.57
C LEU A 374 4.44 -6.83 -13.43
N ASN A 375 3.75 -7.29 -12.39
CA ASN A 375 4.32 -7.77 -11.14
C ASN A 375 4.75 -9.26 -11.18
N LYS A 376 5.31 -9.74 -12.29
CA LYS A 376 5.79 -11.14 -12.42
C LYS A 376 7.25 -11.23 -12.03
N ARG A 377 7.63 -12.26 -11.27
CA ARG A 377 9.04 -12.49 -10.87
C ARG A 377 9.39 -13.95 -10.60
N LYS A 378 10.68 -14.29 -10.70
CA LYS A 378 11.18 -15.65 -10.41
C LYS A 378 10.78 -16.17 -9.02
N ALA A 379 10.72 -15.29 -8.01
CA ALA A 379 10.37 -15.65 -6.63
C ALA A 379 8.97 -16.29 -6.47
N LYS A 380 8.08 -16.08 -7.45
CA LYS A 380 6.72 -16.67 -7.49
C LYS A 380 6.66 -18.02 -8.20
N GLY A 381 7.72 -18.41 -8.91
CA GLY A 381 7.71 -19.58 -9.78
C GLY A 381 6.74 -19.43 -10.95
N ASN A 382 5.98 -20.48 -11.26
CA ASN A 382 5.02 -20.52 -12.36
C ASN A 382 3.56 -20.31 -11.90
N MET A 383 3.38 -19.65 -10.75
CA MET A 383 2.07 -19.43 -10.16
C MET A 383 1.19 -18.57 -11.07
N GLU A 384 -0.07 -18.98 -11.22
CA GLU A 384 -1.09 -18.19 -11.92
C GLU A 384 -1.78 -17.22 -10.94
N GLY A 385 -2.40 -16.17 -11.48
CA GLY A 385 -3.26 -15.29 -10.70
C GLY A 385 -4.53 -16.01 -10.21
N PRO A 386 -5.33 -15.37 -9.34
CA PRO A 386 -6.65 -15.89 -8.99
C PRO A 386 -7.53 -15.97 -10.26
N GLY A 387 -8.37 -16.98 -10.39
CA GLY A 387 -9.17 -17.18 -11.61
C GLY A 387 -10.23 -16.09 -11.86
N GLN A 388 -10.47 -15.19 -10.90
CA GLN A 388 -11.41 -14.08 -11.03
C GLN A 388 -11.04 -12.89 -10.12
N SER A 389 -11.18 -11.68 -10.65
CA SER A 389 -10.97 -10.45 -9.89
C SER A 389 -12.05 -10.24 -8.83
N ASN A 390 -11.65 -9.79 -7.65
CA ASN A 390 -12.55 -9.51 -6.55
C ASN A 390 -11.92 -8.58 -5.52
N SER A 391 -12.73 -7.75 -4.89
CA SER A 391 -12.31 -6.94 -3.74
C SER A 391 -13.47 -6.77 -2.75
N ASN A 392 -13.21 -6.03 -1.67
CA ASN A 392 -14.21 -5.79 -0.64
C ASN A 392 -14.11 -4.39 -0.04
N LEU A 393 -15.03 -4.09 0.88
CA LEU A 393 -14.93 -2.94 1.77
C LEU A 393 -14.23 -3.37 3.07
N TRP A 394 -13.47 -2.45 3.66
CA TRP A 394 -12.86 -2.62 4.97
C TRP A 394 -13.45 -1.62 5.98
N PHE A 395 -14.16 -2.15 6.97
CA PHE A 395 -14.82 -1.36 8.01
C PHE A 395 -13.96 -1.33 9.27
N THR A 396 -13.59 -0.14 9.75
CA THR A 396 -12.70 0.01 10.91
C THR A 396 -13.25 0.97 11.94
N SER A 397 -12.67 0.97 13.14
CA SER A 397 -12.83 2.10 14.06
C SER A 397 -12.26 3.38 13.45
N LEU A 398 -12.69 4.53 13.96
CA LEU A 398 -12.14 5.84 13.59
C LEU A 398 -10.67 6.02 14.04
N THR A 399 -10.23 5.22 15.00
CA THR A 399 -8.86 5.23 15.56
C THR A 399 -7.91 4.30 14.83
N LYS A 400 -8.41 3.37 14.00
CA LYS A 400 -7.58 2.40 13.26
C LYS A 400 -6.40 3.03 12.51
N PRO A 401 -6.50 4.23 11.90
CA PRO A 401 -5.36 4.87 11.25
C PRO A 401 -4.18 5.24 12.17
N ASP A 402 -4.29 5.07 13.51
CA ASP A 402 -3.19 5.22 14.48
C ASP A 402 -2.61 3.88 14.97
N GLU A 403 -3.20 2.75 14.57
CA GLU A 403 -3.01 1.46 15.26
C GLU A 403 -2.26 0.41 14.42
N LEU A 404 -1.77 0.77 13.24
CA LEU A 404 -1.15 -0.17 12.29
C LEU A 404 0.39 -0.11 12.35
N GLY A 405 1.05 0.00 11.20
CA GLY A 405 2.51 -0.03 11.10
C GLY A 405 3.19 1.25 11.59
N PRO A 406 4.46 1.19 12.01
CA PRO A 406 5.24 2.37 12.34
C PRO A 406 5.30 3.37 11.19
N ALA A 407 5.23 4.66 11.49
CA ALA A 407 5.34 5.73 10.49
C ALA A 407 6.79 6.03 10.05
N THR A 408 7.65 5.01 10.00
CA THR A 408 9.00 5.16 9.44
C THR A 408 8.88 5.48 7.96
N ALA A 409 9.56 6.53 7.53
CA ALA A 409 9.44 7.08 6.20
C ALA A 409 10.71 7.83 5.78
N GLU A 410 10.95 7.91 4.49
CA GLU A 410 12.07 8.66 3.94
C GLU A 410 11.68 9.43 2.67
N GLY A 411 12.49 10.41 2.31
CA GLY A 411 12.36 11.11 1.05
C GLY A 411 13.51 12.06 0.83
N ALA A 412 13.57 12.66 -0.35
CA ALA A 412 14.62 13.61 -0.71
C ALA A 412 14.05 14.92 -1.25
N VAL A 413 14.78 16.01 -1.00
CA VAL A 413 14.55 17.28 -1.69
C VAL A 413 15.37 17.34 -2.98
N TRP A 414 16.56 16.74 -2.96
CA TRP A 414 17.45 16.58 -4.11
C TRP A 414 17.97 15.15 -4.18
N ALA A 415 17.97 14.55 -5.36
CA ALA A 415 18.56 13.24 -5.62
C ALA A 415 19.41 13.32 -6.88
N LYS A 416 20.73 13.55 -6.70
CA LYS A 416 21.72 13.76 -7.77
C LYS A 416 21.33 14.89 -8.73
N GLU A 417 20.95 16.03 -8.16
CA GLU A 417 20.46 17.19 -8.90
C GLU A 417 21.48 18.32 -8.96
N SER A 418 21.42 19.12 -10.02
CA SER A 418 22.17 20.36 -10.12
C SER A 418 21.50 21.43 -9.26
N VAL A 419 22.22 21.92 -8.25
CA VAL A 419 21.76 22.92 -7.28
C VAL A 419 22.51 24.22 -7.51
N LYS A 420 21.78 25.33 -7.53
CA LYS A 420 22.35 26.69 -7.62
C LYS A 420 22.63 27.25 -6.24
N ALA A 421 23.72 27.99 -6.12
CA ALA A 421 24.10 28.71 -4.92
C ALA A 421 22.95 29.62 -4.44
N ASN A 422 22.67 29.55 -3.14
CA ASN A 422 21.68 30.34 -2.40
C ASN A 422 20.21 30.11 -2.80
N GLU A 423 19.94 29.19 -3.73
CA GLU A 423 18.58 28.74 -4.04
C GLU A 423 18.15 27.68 -3.02
N ALA A 424 16.98 27.88 -2.40
CA ALA A 424 16.46 26.94 -1.42
C ALA A 424 15.75 25.78 -2.10
N SER A 425 15.86 24.59 -1.52
CA SER A 425 14.99 23.48 -1.87
C SER A 425 13.52 23.79 -1.57
N GLU A 426 12.61 23.03 -2.17
CA GLU A 426 11.22 22.99 -1.70
C GLU A 426 11.20 22.60 -0.20
N PRO A 427 10.27 23.17 0.60
CA PRO A 427 10.07 22.77 1.99
C PRO A 427 9.74 21.28 2.12
N PHE A 428 10.38 20.61 3.07
CA PHE A 428 10.15 19.20 3.40
C PHE A 428 9.57 19.10 4.81
N LEU A 429 8.54 18.27 5.01
CA LEU A 429 7.92 18.12 6.33
C LEU A 429 8.95 17.68 7.35
N PHE A 430 9.05 18.39 8.48
CA PHE A 430 10.04 18.13 9.51
C PHE A 430 9.41 17.70 10.85
N SER A 431 8.15 18.08 11.08
CA SER A 431 7.37 17.71 12.26
C SER A 431 6.76 16.32 12.16
N GLY A 432 6.54 15.66 13.31
CA GLY A 432 5.82 14.38 13.39
C GLY A 432 6.64 13.20 13.89
N TRP A 433 7.96 13.38 14.02
CA TRP A 433 8.87 12.32 14.45
C TRP A 433 9.85 12.79 15.51
N THR A 434 10.22 11.89 16.42
CA THR A 434 11.25 12.12 17.43
C THR A 434 12.65 11.86 16.90
N ASN A 435 12.80 10.83 16.06
CA ASN A 435 14.07 10.36 15.54
C ASN A 435 14.19 10.74 14.06
N ARG A 436 15.10 11.67 13.78
CA ARG A 436 15.26 12.27 12.45
C ARG A 436 16.74 12.37 12.08
N CYS A 437 17.05 12.02 10.85
CA CYS A 437 18.39 12.16 10.28
C CYS A 437 18.29 12.65 8.84
N GLY A 438 19.18 13.55 8.46
CA GLY A 438 19.43 13.93 7.08
C GLY A 438 20.68 13.24 6.54
N TRP A 439 20.72 13.00 5.25
CA TRP A 439 21.92 12.58 4.54
C TRP A 439 22.24 13.59 3.47
N VAL A 440 23.50 14.02 3.40
CA VAL A 440 23.98 14.97 2.41
C VAL A 440 25.14 14.33 1.67
N LYS A 441 25.07 14.31 0.35
CA LYS A 441 26.17 13.96 -0.53
C LYS A 441 26.45 15.14 -1.45
N ASN A 442 27.72 15.50 -1.55
CA ASN A 442 28.20 16.52 -2.46
C ASN A 442 28.90 15.81 -3.62
N GLU A 443 28.17 15.57 -4.70
CA GLU A 443 28.70 15.01 -5.94
C GLU A 443 29.47 16.05 -6.79
N GLY A 444 29.62 17.29 -6.29
CA GLY A 444 30.46 18.30 -6.90
C GLY A 444 31.97 18.07 -6.73
N ASN A 445 32.74 19.01 -7.29
CA ASN A 445 34.20 18.97 -7.35
C ASN A 445 34.89 19.92 -6.34
N GLN A 446 34.13 20.55 -5.46
CA GLN A 446 34.64 21.48 -4.45
C GLN A 446 33.88 21.32 -3.13
N PRO A 447 34.47 21.72 -1.99
CA PRO A 447 33.73 21.79 -0.73
C PRO A 447 32.58 22.81 -0.82
N VAL A 448 31.41 22.39 -0.32
CA VAL A 448 30.14 23.15 -0.33
C VAL A 448 29.57 23.17 1.08
N ASN A 449 29.08 24.32 1.51
CA ASN A 449 28.34 24.47 2.75
C ASN A 449 26.84 24.32 2.50
N PHE A 450 26.24 23.33 3.17
CA PHE A 450 24.81 23.06 3.14
C PHE A 450 24.17 23.67 4.38
N THR A 451 23.32 24.67 4.18
CA THR A 451 22.59 25.39 5.24
C THR A 451 21.17 24.84 5.34
N PHE A 452 20.82 24.30 6.51
CA PHE A 452 19.47 23.86 6.82
C PHE A 452 18.70 25.01 7.47
N GLU A 453 17.56 25.37 6.90
CA GLU A 453 16.64 26.37 7.42
C GLU A 453 15.32 25.69 7.85
N ILE A 454 14.70 26.19 8.91
CA ILE A 454 13.41 25.70 9.40
C ILE A 454 12.37 26.82 9.42
N ASP A 455 11.13 26.44 9.17
CA ASP A 455 9.93 27.22 9.49
C ASP A 455 9.27 26.57 10.70
N GLU A 456 9.31 27.26 11.84
CA GLU A 456 8.81 26.71 13.11
C GLU A 456 7.30 26.71 13.24
N ALA A 457 6.62 27.67 12.61
CA ALA A 457 5.20 27.90 12.79
C ALA A 457 4.36 27.55 11.56
N GLY A 458 5.01 27.18 10.44
CA GLY A 458 4.33 26.96 9.17
C GLY A 458 3.79 28.26 8.56
N ASN A 459 4.42 29.39 8.86
CA ASN A 459 3.99 30.74 8.44
C ASN A 459 4.95 31.36 7.40
N ASN A 460 5.85 30.55 6.83
CA ASN A 460 6.87 30.94 5.86
C ASN A 460 7.95 31.89 6.42
N GLU A 461 8.14 31.92 7.75
CA GLU A 461 9.25 32.61 8.42
C GLU A 461 10.43 31.65 8.66
N TRP A 462 11.48 31.80 7.85
CA TRP A 462 12.62 30.88 7.84
C TRP A 462 13.77 31.37 8.70
N LYS A 463 14.32 30.47 9.51
CA LYS A 463 15.56 30.70 10.26
C LYS A 463 16.57 29.58 10.04
N THR A 464 17.85 29.91 10.09
CA THR A 464 18.92 28.91 10.02
C THR A 464 18.87 28.01 11.26
N LEU A 465 18.83 26.71 11.04
CA LEU A 465 18.95 25.70 12.09
C LEU A 465 20.41 25.31 12.30
N LYS A 466 21.08 24.86 11.23
CA LYS A 466 22.49 24.43 11.25
C LYS A 466 23.10 24.45 9.85
N SER A 467 24.41 24.30 9.77
CA SER A 467 25.15 24.17 8.50
C SER A 467 26.18 23.06 8.59
N VAL A 468 26.42 22.37 7.47
CA VAL A 468 27.47 21.36 7.35
C VAL A 468 28.27 21.59 6.08
N THR A 469 29.59 21.59 6.18
CA THR A 469 30.48 21.63 5.00
C THR A 469 30.81 20.21 4.57
N VAL A 470 30.53 19.90 3.31
CA VAL A 470 30.78 18.58 2.72
C VAL A 470 31.79 18.73 1.60
N ASN A 471 32.90 17.99 1.70
CA ASN A 471 33.94 17.98 0.67
C ASN A 471 33.45 17.36 -0.64
N ALA A 472 34.15 17.67 -1.72
CA ALA A 472 33.90 17.09 -3.04
C ALA A 472 33.87 15.55 -2.98
N GLY A 473 32.84 14.94 -3.56
CA GLY A 473 32.64 13.49 -3.61
C GLY A 473 32.37 12.83 -2.25
N LYS A 474 32.20 13.60 -1.17
CA LYS A 474 31.97 13.07 0.18
C LYS A 474 30.49 13.19 0.57
N ALA A 475 30.14 12.42 1.60
CA ALA A 475 28.82 12.44 2.21
C ALA A 475 28.95 12.60 3.73
N THR A 476 27.86 13.03 4.36
CA THR A 476 27.74 13.08 5.83
C THR A 476 26.30 12.81 6.23
N SER A 477 26.13 12.16 7.39
CA SER A 477 24.84 12.16 8.09
C SER A 477 24.69 13.46 8.90
N VAL A 478 23.45 13.88 9.10
CA VAL A 478 23.06 15.09 9.82
C VAL A 478 21.95 14.70 10.80
N PRO A 479 22.28 14.25 12.02
CA PRO A 479 21.26 13.94 13.01
C PRO A 479 20.55 15.23 13.49
N PHE A 480 19.26 15.10 13.76
CA PHE A 480 18.46 16.17 14.34
C PHE A 480 17.94 15.76 15.72
N LEU A 481 18.09 16.64 16.70
CA LEU A 481 17.60 16.43 18.05
C LEU A 481 16.07 16.59 18.08
N SER A 482 15.41 15.92 19.02
CA SER A 482 13.97 16.09 19.25
C SER A 482 13.60 17.51 19.73
N THR A 483 14.58 18.26 20.25
CA THR A 483 14.43 19.67 20.65
C THR A 483 14.53 20.65 19.49
N GLU A 484 15.07 20.25 18.34
CA GLU A 484 15.15 21.09 17.13
C GLU A 484 13.80 21.08 16.42
N ARG A 485 12.92 22.01 16.75
CA ARG A 485 11.54 22.02 16.25
C ARG A 485 11.42 22.74 14.90
N GLY A 486 10.44 22.33 14.11
CA GLY A 486 10.10 22.93 12.83
C GLY A 486 8.92 22.20 12.19
N GLU A 487 7.96 22.92 11.61
CA GLU A 487 6.96 22.32 10.73
C GLU A 487 7.63 21.88 9.44
N TRP A 488 8.48 22.75 8.87
CA TRP A 488 9.19 22.51 7.62
C TRP A 488 10.68 22.70 7.77
N ILE A 489 11.44 21.98 6.95
CA ILE A 489 12.88 22.14 6.75
C ILE A 489 13.19 22.32 5.26
N ARG A 490 14.18 23.15 4.93
CA ARG A 490 14.71 23.28 3.56
C ARG A 490 16.23 23.45 3.58
N VAL A 491 16.86 23.29 2.43
CA VAL A 491 18.32 23.31 2.32
C VAL A 491 18.76 24.32 1.27
N LYS A 492 19.87 25.03 1.53
CA LYS A 492 20.58 25.91 0.58
C LYS A 492 22.03 25.50 0.50
N THR A 493 22.66 25.69 -0.66
CA THR A 493 24.11 25.58 -0.82
C THR A 493 24.73 26.97 -0.97
N ASP A 494 25.95 27.17 -0.49
CA ASP A 494 26.70 28.42 -0.71
C ASP A 494 27.28 28.53 -2.14
N LYS A 495 27.37 27.40 -2.84
CA LYS A 495 27.94 27.26 -4.18
C LYS A 495 27.09 26.36 -5.06
N ASN A 496 27.25 26.53 -6.37
CA ASN A 496 26.69 25.59 -7.34
C ASN A 496 27.35 24.22 -7.15
N THR A 497 26.54 23.17 -7.15
CA THR A 497 27.03 21.80 -7.04
C THR A 497 26.04 20.80 -7.63
N MET A 498 26.44 19.54 -7.71
CA MET A 498 25.52 18.42 -7.78
C MET A 498 25.36 17.87 -6.37
N ALA A 499 24.11 17.70 -5.92
CA ALA A 499 23.83 17.28 -4.55
C ALA A 499 22.71 16.23 -4.47
N THR A 500 22.85 15.38 -3.46
CA THR A 500 21.76 14.57 -2.91
C THR A 500 21.54 14.98 -1.46
N VAL A 501 20.29 15.33 -1.13
CA VAL A 501 19.88 15.59 0.26
C VAL A 501 18.57 14.86 0.55
N SER A 502 18.65 13.88 1.45
CA SER A 502 17.51 13.08 1.89
C SER A 502 17.27 13.19 3.39
N PHE A 503 16.03 12.96 3.79
CA PHE A 503 15.55 12.97 5.17
C PHE A 503 14.92 11.62 5.47
N ASN A 504 15.32 11.04 6.59
CA ASN A 504 14.93 9.71 7.03
C ASN A 504 14.39 9.85 8.45
N TYR A 505 13.12 9.50 8.65
CA TYR A 505 12.41 9.67 9.91
C TYR A 505 11.87 8.34 10.39
N THR A 506 11.92 8.13 11.70
CA THR A 506 11.39 6.90 12.29
C THR A 506 10.57 7.20 13.53
N SER A 507 9.47 6.47 13.67
CA SER A 507 8.74 6.39 14.93
C SER A 507 9.30 5.23 15.74
N PRO A 508 9.45 5.37 17.07
CA PRO A 508 9.77 4.23 17.93
C PRO A 508 8.82 3.06 17.66
N ASP A 509 9.35 1.89 17.32
CA ASP A 509 8.55 0.70 17.11
C ASP A 509 8.21 0.07 18.47
N ILE A 510 7.03 0.42 18.98
CA ILE A 510 6.54 -0.04 20.29
C ILE A 510 5.87 -1.42 20.22
N ARG A 511 5.83 -2.05 19.04
CA ARG A 511 5.20 -3.36 18.89
C ARG A 511 5.99 -4.43 19.62
N SER A 512 5.28 -5.43 20.12
CA SER A 512 5.87 -6.61 20.76
C SER A 512 6.64 -7.46 19.74
N THR A 513 7.56 -8.30 20.21
CA THR A 513 8.11 -9.41 19.41
C THR A 513 7.20 -10.64 19.42
N SER A 514 6.15 -10.64 20.25
CA SER A 514 5.14 -11.70 20.33
C SER A 514 3.93 -11.34 19.47
N SER A 515 3.37 -12.36 18.82
CA SER A 515 2.17 -12.22 18.00
C SER A 515 0.90 -12.05 18.84
N ASP A 516 -0.06 -11.29 18.32
CA ASP A 516 -1.38 -11.14 18.92
C ASP A 516 -2.14 -12.49 19.01
N SER A 517 -3.05 -12.58 19.96
CA SER A 517 -3.98 -13.70 20.16
C SER A 517 -4.80 -14.07 18.93
N ILE A 518 -5.05 -13.15 17.97
CA ILE A 518 -5.75 -13.47 16.72
C ILE A 518 -5.05 -14.57 15.92
N TYR A 519 -3.75 -14.81 16.13
CA TYR A 519 -2.97 -15.85 15.46
C TYR A 519 -2.99 -17.21 16.17
N LYS A 520 -3.69 -17.33 17.30
CA LYS A 520 -3.84 -18.59 18.02
C LYS A 520 -4.44 -19.65 17.09
N GLY A 521 -3.72 -20.76 16.92
CA GLY A 521 -4.10 -21.83 15.98
C GLY A 521 -3.18 -21.94 14.79
N LEU A 522 -2.40 -20.90 14.43
CA LEU A 522 -1.30 -21.07 13.49
C LEU A 522 -0.23 -22.00 14.10
N THR A 523 0.23 -22.96 13.30
CA THR A 523 1.24 -23.91 13.74
C THR A 523 2.58 -23.22 13.91
N THR A 524 3.26 -23.42 15.05
CA THR A 524 4.61 -22.90 15.27
C THR A 524 5.65 -23.69 14.46
N VAL A 525 6.76 -23.02 14.11
CA VAL A 525 7.79 -23.56 13.19
C VAL A 525 8.51 -24.81 13.73
N ASP A 526 8.54 -24.99 15.05
CA ASP A 526 9.15 -26.13 15.75
C ASP A 526 8.29 -27.41 15.68
N LYS A 527 7.01 -27.31 15.29
CA LYS A 527 6.12 -28.47 15.20
C LYS A 527 6.39 -29.28 13.94
N THR A 528 6.44 -30.61 14.12
CA THR A 528 6.60 -31.57 13.03
C THR A 528 5.28 -31.94 12.35
N THR A 529 4.15 -31.61 12.99
CA THR A 529 2.80 -31.84 12.49
C THR A 529 2.07 -30.53 12.22
N THR A 530 1.45 -30.38 11.05
CA THR A 530 0.65 -29.20 10.67
C THR A 530 -0.38 -29.53 9.60
N THR A 531 -1.52 -28.82 9.60
CA THR A 531 -2.48 -28.84 8.50
C THR A 531 -2.20 -27.67 7.57
N GLY A 532 -1.76 -27.98 6.34
CA GLY A 532 -1.45 -27.00 5.31
C GLY A 532 -2.38 -27.14 4.10
N GLY A 533 -1.98 -26.51 3.01
CA GLY A 533 -2.63 -26.65 1.71
C GLY A 533 -2.33 -25.49 0.78
N LEU A 534 -2.49 -25.75 -0.51
CA LEU A 534 -2.30 -24.77 -1.57
C LEU A 534 -3.60 -24.02 -1.83
N LEU A 535 -3.50 -22.71 -2.03
CA LEU A 535 -4.64 -21.80 -2.14
C LEU A 535 -4.81 -21.25 -3.56
N TYR A 536 -6.04 -21.29 -4.07
CA TYR A 536 -6.41 -20.74 -5.37
C TYR A 536 -7.79 -20.07 -5.34
N GLY A 537 -7.87 -18.75 -5.55
CA GLY A 537 -9.14 -18.07 -5.78
C GLY A 537 -9.73 -18.55 -7.11
N LEU A 538 -10.88 -19.22 -7.08
CA LEU A 538 -11.38 -19.95 -8.26
C LEU A 538 -12.00 -19.01 -9.30
N GLY A 539 -11.82 -19.36 -10.57
CA GLY A 539 -12.44 -18.68 -11.71
C GLY A 539 -13.87 -19.12 -12.01
N ASP A 540 -14.32 -18.82 -13.22
CA ASP A 540 -15.62 -19.23 -13.79
C ASP A 540 -16.83 -18.83 -12.92
N ASN A 541 -16.74 -17.67 -12.24
CA ASN A 541 -17.77 -17.15 -11.35
C ASN A 541 -18.16 -18.10 -10.20
N ARG A 542 -17.27 -19.03 -9.82
CA ARG A 542 -17.47 -19.91 -8.64
C ARG A 542 -17.49 -19.11 -7.34
N ARG A 543 -16.78 -17.98 -7.30
CA ARG A 543 -16.68 -17.06 -6.14
C ARG A 543 -16.33 -17.80 -4.83
N ALA A 544 -15.41 -18.75 -4.94
CA ALA A 544 -14.93 -19.60 -3.87
C ALA A 544 -13.40 -19.63 -3.86
N LEU A 545 -12.82 -19.87 -2.69
CA LEU A 545 -11.40 -20.18 -2.54
C LEU A 545 -11.22 -21.69 -2.53
N GLY A 546 -10.48 -22.22 -3.50
CA GLY A 546 -10.06 -23.60 -3.54
C GLY A 546 -8.87 -23.82 -2.60
N LEU A 547 -8.95 -24.87 -1.80
CA LEU A 547 -7.91 -25.34 -0.89
C LEU A 547 -7.61 -26.81 -1.20
N LEU A 548 -6.41 -27.08 -1.72
CA LEU A 548 -5.88 -28.44 -1.79
C LEU A 548 -5.17 -28.74 -0.47
N ALA A 549 -5.93 -29.29 0.48
CA ALA A 549 -5.49 -29.49 1.85
C ALA A 549 -4.49 -30.64 1.95
N ASN A 550 -3.52 -30.47 2.84
CA ASN A 550 -2.55 -31.50 3.19
C ASN A 550 -2.29 -31.52 4.68
N VAL A 551 -1.75 -32.64 5.15
CA VAL A 551 -1.16 -32.76 6.48
C VAL A 551 0.31 -33.09 6.31
N THR A 552 1.14 -32.41 7.09
CA THR A 552 2.52 -32.84 7.30
C THR A 552 2.60 -33.55 8.64
N VAL A 553 3.20 -34.73 8.68
CA VAL A 553 3.56 -35.45 9.93
C VAL A 553 5.01 -35.89 9.79
N ASP A 554 5.88 -35.46 10.72
CA ASP A 554 7.31 -35.79 10.73
C ASP A 554 8.02 -35.56 9.39
N GLY A 555 7.65 -34.45 8.73
CA GLY A 555 8.22 -34.04 7.44
C GLY A 555 7.64 -34.75 6.22
N LYS A 556 6.73 -35.72 6.40
CA LYS A 556 6.02 -36.37 5.30
C LYS A 556 4.70 -35.66 5.03
N ILE A 557 4.50 -35.22 3.79
CA ILE A 557 3.29 -34.55 3.34
C ILE A 557 2.34 -35.57 2.71
N SER A 558 1.07 -35.52 3.07
CA SER A 558 -0.01 -36.26 2.41
C SER A 558 -1.22 -35.37 2.22
N GLU A 559 -1.79 -35.38 1.02
CA GLU A 559 -3.03 -34.67 0.71
C GLU A 559 -4.20 -35.28 1.49
N THR A 560 -5.06 -34.42 2.03
CA THR A 560 -6.23 -34.83 2.84
C THR A 560 -7.55 -34.65 2.10
N GLY A 561 -7.58 -33.77 1.10
CA GLY A 561 -8.73 -33.56 0.21
C GLY A 561 -8.72 -32.18 -0.47
N TYR A 562 -9.66 -31.98 -1.38
CA TYR A 562 -9.95 -30.67 -1.99
C TYR A 562 -11.19 -30.05 -1.34
N TYR A 563 -11.09 -28.77 -0.97
CA TYR A 563 -12.13 -28.03 -0.27
C TYR A 563 -12.37 -26.68 -0.94
N GLU A 564 -13.57 -26.14 -0.77
CA GLU A 564 -13.96 -24.82 -1.22
C GLU A 564 -14.50 -23.99 -0.07
N MET A 565 -14.06 -22.73 0.02
CA MET A 565 -14.55 -21.76 1.00
C MET A 565 -15.31 -20.63 0.31
N GLY A 566 -16.58 -20.47 0.66
CA GLY A 566 -17.46 -19.39 0.18
C GLY A 566 -17.47 -18.15 1.08
N ASP A 567 -18.49 -17.31 0.95
CA ASP A 567 -18.76 -16.13 1.77
C ASP A 567 -19.20 -16.45 3.20
N LYS A 568 -19.72 -17.66 3.45
CA LYS A 568 -20.04 -18.15 4.80
C LYS A 568 -18.82 -18.57 5.62
N LEU A 569 -17.62 -18.54 5.04
CA LEU A 569 -16.38 -19.04 5.65
C LEU A 569 -16.52 -20.47 6.18
N GLU A 570 -17.05 -21.35 5.35
CA GLU A 570 -17.16 -22.79 5.60
C GLU A 570 -16.27 -23.54 4.60
N LEU A 571 -15.45 -24.47 5.08
CA LEU A 571 -14.62 -25.33 4.22
C LEU A 571 -15.39 -26.59 3.83
N ILE A 572 -15.92 -26.61 2.61
CA ILE A 572 -16.75 -27.71 2.10
C ILE A 572 -15.89 -28.61 1.22
N ARG A 573 -15.81 -29.90 1.57
CA ARG A 573 -15.10 -30.89 0.76
C ARG A 573 -15.77 -31.08 -0.61
N LYS A 574 -14.95 -31.23 -1.65
CA LYS A 574 -15.40 -31.43 -3.04
C LYS A 574 -14.65 -32.59 -3.69
N GLU A 575 -15.36 -33.29 -4.57
CA GLU A 575 -14.80 -34.33 -5.44
C GLU A 575 -14.65 -33.75 -6.85
N ASP A 576 -13.56 -33.01 -7.08
CA ASP A 576 -13.24 -32.32 -8.34
C ASP A 576 -11.74 -32.48 -8.64
N ALA A 577 -11.40 -33.63 -9.22
CA ALA A 577 -10.02 -33.99 -9.53
C ALA A 577 -9.34 -32.99 -10.48
N LYS A 578 -10.11 -32.40 -11.41
CA LYS A 578 -9.57 -31.42 -12.38
C LYS A 578 -9.08 -30.16 -11.67
N THR A 579 -9.89 -29.60 -10.77
CA THR A 579 -9.48 -28.42 -10.00
C THR A 579 -8.35 -28.76 -9.02
N ALA A 580 -8.40 -29.92 -8.36
CA ALA A 580 -7.31 -30.38 -7.50
C ALA A 580 -5.98 -30.51 -8.26
N ASP A 581 -5.99 -31.10 -9.45
CA ASP A 581 -4.80 -31.27 -10.31
C ASP A 581 -4.26 -29.91 -10.80
N LEU A 582 -5.15 -28.97 -11.12
CA LEU A 582 -4.77 -27.60 -11.46
C LEU A 582 -4.07 -26.92 -10.28
N ILE A 583 -4.64 -26.99 -9.08
CA ILE A 583 -4.04 -26.38 -7.88
C ILE A 583 -2.68 -27.01 -7.60
N ARG A 584 -2.60 -28.35 -7.63
CA ARG A 584 -1.36 -29.10 -7.39
C ARG A 584 -0.23 -28.67 -8.33
N SER A 585 -0.53 -28.46 -9.60
CA SER A 585 0.47 -28.15 -10.62
C SER A 585 0.82 -26.66 -10.71
N LYS A 586 -0.19 -25.78 -10.74
CA LYS A 586 -0.01 -24.34 -10.96
C LYS A 586 0.33 -23.58 -9.70
N PHE A 587 -0.11 -24.05 -8.53
CA PHE A 587 0.11 -23.38 -7.26
C PHE A 587 1.13 -24.11 -6.39
N ALA A 588 1.93 -25.03 -6.95
CA ALA A 588 3.07 -25.60 -6.25
C ALA A 588 4.00 -24.49 -5.70
N ILE A 589 4.56 -24.73 -4.51
CA ILE A 589 5.53 -23.80 -3.92
C ILE A 589 6.87 -24.00 -4.64
N PRO A 590 7.46 -22.95 -5.22
CA PRO A 590 8.71 -23.09 -5.95
C PRO A 590 9.87 -23.38 -4.99
N GLN A 591 10.83 -24.16 -5.47
CA GLN A 591 12.08 -24.45 -4.76
C GLN A 591 13.21 -23.61 -5.34
N GLN A 592 14.23 -23.33 -4.53
CA GLN A 592 15.49 -22.71 -4.97
C GLN A 592 15.35 -21.35 -5.66
N VAL A 593 14.28 -20.60 -5.33
CA VAL A 593 14.09 -19.22 -5.82
C VAL A 593 14.85 -18.17 -5.00
N ILE A 594 15.36 -18.57 -3.84
CA ILE A 594 16.25 -17.80 -2.97
C ILE A 594 17.36 -18.72 -2.46
N SER A 595 18.47 -18.14 -2.00
CA SER A 595 19.58 -18.88 -1.39
C SER A 595 19.72 -18.49 0.08
N ILE A 596 19.53 -19.44 1.00
CA ILE A 596 19.76 -19.21 2.42
C ILE A 596 21.20 -19.62 2.73
N GLU A 597 22.08 -18.63 2.87
CA GLU A 597 23.50 -18.81 3.19
C GLU A 597 23.72 -18.70 4.71
N GLU A 598 24.93 -19.02 5.17
CA GLU A 598 25.26 -18.97 6.60
C GLU A 598 25.14 -17.58 7.23
N SER A 599 25.22 -16.53 6.41
CA SER A 599 25.23 -15.14 6.88
C SER A 599 23.95 -14.38 6.60
N SER A 600 23.15 -14.78 5.60
CA SER A 600 22.00 -14.02 5.11
C SER A 600 21.19 -14.83 4.10
N VAL A 601 19.98 -14.37 3.82
CA VAL A 601 19.24 -14.80 2.63
C VAL A 601 19.72 -13.97 1.43
N LEU A 602 20.27 -14.61 0.42
CA LEU A 602 20.60 -13.99 -0.86
C LEU A 602 19.42 -14.13 -1.83
N VAL A 603 19.01 -12.98 -2.36
CA VAL A 603 18.07 -12.84 -3.47
C VAL A 603 18.83 -12.30 -4.68
N VAL A 604 18.66 -12.93 -5.83
CA VAL A 604 19.10 -12.40 -7.12
C VAL A 604 17.85 -12.04 -7.91
N ASP A 605 17.61 -10.76 -8.11
CA ASP A 605 16.40 -10.29 -8.77
C ASP A 605 16.43 -10.54 -10.29
N ASP A 606 15.36 -10.16 -10.98
CA ASP A 606 15.21 -10.43 -12.42
C ASP A 606 16.14 -9.58 -13.29
N LEU A 607 16.68 -8.50 -12.74
CA LEU A 607 17.75 -7.68 -13.34
C LEU A 607 19.15 -8.19 -12.99
N GLY A 608 19.27 -9.26 -12.19
CA GLY A 608 20.54 -9.83 -11.76
C GLY A 608 21.20 -9.08 -10.60
N ARG A 609 20.51 -8.13 -9.97
CA ARG A 609 21.02 -7.44 -8.77
C ARG A 609 20.93 -8.37 -7.57
N ARG A 610 21.90 -8.25 -6.68
CA ARG A 610 22.06 -9.12 -5.50
C ARG A 610 21.63 -8.36 -4.26
N TRP A 611 20.74 -8.93 -3.47
CA TRP A 611 20.19 -8.34 -2.25
C TRP A 611 20.29 -9.33 -1.11
N ARG A 612 20.79 -8.90 0.06
CA ARG A 612 20.91 -9.76 1.23
C ARG A 612 19.93 -9.34 2.33
N LEU A 613 19.12 -10.30 2.77
CA LEU A 613 18.13 -10.12 3.83
C LEU A 613 18.54 -10.85 5.11
N PRO A 614 18.06 -10.42 6.29
CA PRO A 614 18.44 -11.02 7.56
C PRO A 614 17.92 -12.45 7.71
N LEU A 615 18.69 -13.25 8.45
CA LEU A 615 18.27 -14.56 8.93
C LEU A 615 17.35 -14.39 10.14
N GLY A 616 16.38 -15.30 10.24
CA GLY A 616 15.58 -15.54 11.44
C GLY A 616 15.90 -16.91 12.02
N ASN A 617 14.88 -17.62 12.49
CA ASN A 617 15.03 -18.97 13.06
C ASN A 617 15.58 -19.97 12.02
N GLU A 618 16.65 -20.69 12.34
CA GLU A 618 17.32 -21.63 11.42
C GLU A 618 16.43 -22.78 10.95
N THR A 619 15.38 -23.12 11.72
CA THR A 619 14.40 -24.17 11.36
C THR A 619 13.73 -23.86 10.00
N TYR A 620 13.55 -22.59 9.67
CA TYR A 620 12.97 -22.17 8.40
C TYR A 620 13.80 -22.62 7.19
N LYS A 621 15.13 -22.69 7.30
CA LYS A 621 16.00 -23.03 6.17
C LYS A 621 15.60 -24.35 5.53
N LYS A 622 15.50 -25.41 6.35
CA LYS A 622 15.14 -26.75 5.87
C LYS A 622 13.75 -26.77 5.23
N LEU A 623 12.79 -26.04 5.80
CA LEU A 623 11.42 -25.97 5.32
C LEU A 623 11.33 -25.23 3.97
N THR A 624 12.05 -24.12 3.84
CA THR A 624 12.17 -23.38 2.59
C THR A 624 12.85 -24.21 1.50
N ASP A 625 13.96 -24.89 1.81
CA ASP A 625 14.69 -25.74 0.85
C ASP A 625 13.82 -26.92 0.35
N GLN A 626 12.89 -27.41 1.18
CA GLN A 626 11.92 -28.44 0.81
C GLN A 626 10.73 -27.91 -0.02
N GLY A 627 10.59 -26.60 -0.19
CA GLY A 627 9.46 -25.99 -0.89
C GLY A 627 8.14 -26.16 -0.15
N VAL A 628 8.14 -26.04 1.19
CA VAL A 628 6.90 -26.17 1.98
C VAL A 628 6.41 -24.84 2.58
N LEU A 629 7.09 -23.73 2.28
CA LEU A 629 6.71 -22.39 2.71
C LEU A 629 6.70 -21.46 1.48
N ARG A 630 5.56 -20.84 1.19
CA ARG A 630 5.42 -19.88 0.08
C ARG A 630 6.36 -18.69 0.29
N ILE A 631 7.15 -18.38 -0.75
CA ILE A 631 8.14 -17.30 -0.69
C ILE A 631 7.59 -15.95 -1.14
N CYS A 632 6.75 -15.92 -2.18
CA CYS A 632 6.23 -14.66 -2.72
C CYS A 632 4.84 -14.88 -3.32
N ARG A 633 3.93 -13.94 -3.09
CA ARG A 633 2.63 -13.88 -3.77
C ARG A 633 2.06 -12.46 -3.76
N GLU A 634 1.34 -12.11 -4.82
CA GLU A 634 0.50 -10.92 -4.85
C GLU A 634 -0.76 -11.14 -3.98
N VAL A 635 -0.94 -10.30 -2.96
CA VAL A 635 -2.04 -10.40 -1.98
C VAL A 635 -2.86 -9.11 -1.85
N ALA A 636 -2.44 -8.08 -2.56
CA ALA A 636 -3.22 -6.90 -2.94
C ALA A 636 -2.78 -6.55 -4.36
N THR A 637 -3.64 -5.94 -5.17
CA THR A 637 -3.33 -5.66 -6.57
C THR A 637 -1.97 -4.96 -6.71
N GLU A 638 -1.11 -5.51 -7.57
CA GLU A 638 0.26 -5.03 -7.87
C GLU A 638 1.22 -4.95 -6.65
N ARG A 639 0.88 -5.59 -5.52
CA ARG A 639 1.70 -5.61 -4.30
C ARG A 639 2.00 -7.03 -3.85
N ASP A 640 3.29 -7.35 -3.83
CA ASP A 640 3.76 -8.62 -3.34
C ASP A 640 3.97 -8.61 -1.84
N LEU A 641 3.51 -9.69 -1.21
CA LEU A 641 3.96 -10.11 0.10
C LEU A 641 5.06 -11.16 -0.11
N PHE A 642 6.26 -10.83 0.34
CA PHE A 642 7.41 -11.72 0.32
C PHE A 642 7.62 -12.28 1.73
N SER A 643 7.93 -13.57 1.85
CA SER A 643 8.14 -14.26 3.12
C SER A 643 9.41 -15.10 3.08
N CYS A 644 10.32 -14.86 4.02
CA CYS A 644 11.48 -15.72 4.20
C CYS A 644 11.95 -15.68 5.65
N MET A 645 12.49 -16.80 6.15
CA MET A 645 13.09 -16.89 7.48
C MET A 645 12.20 -16.35 8.62
N GLY A 646 10.88 -16.53 8.50
CA GLY A 646 9.92 -16.08 9.50
C GLY A 646 9.62 -14.59 9.47
N THR A 647 9.97 -13.85 8.41
CA THR A 647 9.63 -12.44 8.25
C THR A 647 8.82 -12.22 6.98
N PHE A 648 7.73 -11.46 7.10
CA PHE A 648 6.99 -10.91 5.98
C PHE A 648 7.54 -9.55 5.58
N TYR A 649 7.59 -9.30 4.29
CA TYR A 649 8.07 -8.07 3.68
C TYR A 649 7.05 -7.57 2.66
N GLU A 650 6.82 -6.25 2.64
CA GLU A 650 6.20 -5.60 1.49
C GLU A 650 7.26 -5.51 0.40
N LEU A 651 6.91 -6.02 -0.78
CA LEU A 651 7.77 -6.03 -1.95
C LEU A 651 7.08 -5.27 -3.09
N PRO A 652 7.56 -4.05 -3.41
CA PRO A 652 7.10 -3.31 -4.59
C PRO A 652 7.24 -4.13 -5.88
N ALA A 653 6.42 -3.79 -6.89
CA ALA A 653 6.55 -4.35 -8.23
C ALA A 653 7.89 -3.96 -8.88
N GLU A 654 8.36 -4.72 -9.89
CA GLU A 654 9.67 -4.50 -10.53
C GLU A 654 9.80 -3.13 -11.21
N ASN A 655 8.70 -2.61 -11.75
CA ASN A 655 8.59 -1.25 -12.31
C ASN A 655 8.62 -0.12 -11.26
N ALA A 656 8.45 -0.47 -9.98
CA ALA A 656 8.64 0.39 -8.80
C ALA A 656 9.93 0.00 -8.05
N ASP A 657 10.93 -0.48 -8.79
CA ASP A 657 12.29 -0.84 -8.37
C ASP A 657 12.43 -2.10 -7.48
N GLY A 658 11.31 -2.77 -7.19
CA GLY A 658 11.28 -4.11 -6.63
C GLY A 658 12.08 -4.25 -5.33
N TYR A 659 13.03 -5.18 -5.33
CA TYR A 659 13.83 -5.52 -4.15
C TYR A 659 14.62 -4.34 -3.59
N ALA A 660 15.02 -3.35 -4.40
CA ALA A 660 15.72 -2.17 -3.90
C ALA A 660 14.90 -1.38 -2.85
N LYS A 661 13.57 -1.55 -2.88
CA LYS A 661 12.60 -0.85 -2.02
C LYS A 661 11.87 -1.77 -1.03
N ILE A 662 12.26 -3.03 -0.94
CA ILE A 662 11.67 -4.01 0.00
C ILE A 662 11.70 -3.46 1.44
N ARG A 663 10.63 -3.69 2.21
CA ARG A 663 10.57 -3.33 3.64
C ARG A 663 10.01 -4.48 4.48
N PRO A 664 10.58 -4.79 5.66
CA PRO A 664 10.02 -5.77 6.57
C PRO A 664 8.75 -5.22 7.23
N VAL A 665 7.74 -6.06 7.34
CA VAL A 665 6.45 -5.75 7.99
C VAL A 665 6.45 -6.31 9.41
N SER A 666 6.74 -7.60 9.52
CA SER A 666 6.65 -8.34 10.78
C SER A 666 7.48 -9.62 10.78
N THR A 667 8.03 -9.98 11.94
CA THR A 667 8.68 -11.27 12.18
C THR A 667 7.81 -12.15 13.08
N HIS A 668 7.73 -13.44 12.77
CA HIS A 668 6.88 -14.43 13.42
C HIS A 668 7.57 -15.79 13.55
N ASN A 669 6.96 -16.70 14.33
CA ASN A 669 7.46 -18.06 14.53
C ASN A 669 6.49 -19.15 14.00
N TYR A 670 5.64 -18.82 13.03
CA TYR A 670 4.67 -19.75 12.44
C TYR A 670 5.18 -20.45 11.18
N ARG A 671 4.68 -21.67 10.95
CA ARG A 671 4.91 -22.50 9.77
C ARG A 671 3.85 -22.22 8.70
N ILE A 672 3.84 -21.01 8.17
CA ILE A 672 2.87 -20.60 7.15
C ILE A 672 3.19 -21.32 5.84
N ASN A 673 2.34 -22.27 5.46
CA ASN A 673 2.56 -23.12 4.29
C ASN A 673 2.29 -22.38 2.98
N ASP A 674 1.11 -21.77 2.87
CA ASP A 674 0.70 -20.91 1.75
C ASP A 674 -0.11 -19.72 2.26
N TYR A 675 -0.24 -18.70 1.43
CA TYR A 675 -1.09 -17.54 1.69
C TYR A 675 -1.72 -17.05 0.39
N ALA A 676 -2.86 -16.36 0.47
CA ALA A 676 -3.57 -15.80 -0.69
C ALA A 676 -4.48 -14.63 -0.27
N SER A 677 -4.86 -13.79 -1.24
CA SER A 677 -5.98 -12.87 -1.09
C SER A 677 -7.29 -13.52 -1.54
N TYR A 678 -8.37 -13.28 -0.81
CA TYR A 678 -9.71 -13.75 -1.14
C TYR A 678 -10.78 -12.88 -0.46
N ARG A 679 -11.70 -12.29 -1.23
CA ARG A 679 -12.80 -11.44 -0.76
C ARG A 679 -12.33 -10.28 0.13
N GLY A 680 -11.17 -9.72 -0.20
CA GLY A 680 -10.52 -8.64 0.56
C GLY A 680 -9.86 -9.07 1.88
N MET A 681 -9.74 -10.37 2.12
CA MET A 681 -9.04 -10.98 3.26
C MET A 681 -7.69 -11.56 2.83
N LEU A 682 -6.75 -11.58 3.78
CA LEU A 682 -5.57 -12.44 3.74
C LEU A 682 -5.94 -13.81 4.34
N VAL A 683 -5.62 -14.88 3.62
CA VAL A 683 -5.82 -16.27 4.07
C VAL A 683 -4.47 -16.94 4.22
N LEU A 684 -4.24 -17.64 5.34
CA LEU A 684 -2.99 -18.36 5.63
C LEU A 684 -3.28 -19.85 5.89
N THR A 685 -2.43 -20.74 5.37
CA THR A 685 -2.41 -22.17 5.72
C THR A 685 -1.22 -22.50 6.60
N GLY A 686 -1.25 -23.66 7.28
CA GLY A 686 -0.28 -23.98 8.35
C GLY A 686 -0.91 -23.80 9.73
N VAL A 687 -2.00 -24.52 9.97
CA VAL A 687 -2.87 -24.43 11.14
C VAL A 687 -2.79 -25.72 11.94
N THR A 688 -2.84 -25.62 13.26
CA THR A 688 -3.14 -26.70 14.19
C THR A 688 -4.62 -26.57 14.57
N PRO A 689 -5.54 -27.33 13.94
CA PRO A 689 -6.99 -27.10 14.08
C PRO A 689 -7.46 -27.10 15.53
N GLU A 690 -6.91 -27.98 16.36
CA GLU A 690 -7.23 -28.13 17.79
C GLU A 690 -6.98 -26.85 18.59
N ASP A 691 -5.88 -26.15 18.30
CA ASP A 691 -5.47 -24.93 19.01
C ASP A 691 -6.31 -23.72 18.59
N GLY A 692 -6.88 -23.77 17.38
CA GLY A 692 -7.67 -22.69 16.77
C GLY A 692 -9.20 -22.83 16.92
N LYS A 693 -9.72 -23.89 17.55
CA LYS A 693 -11.18 -24.16 17.59
C LYS A 693 -12.04 -23.00 18.08
N GLU A 694 -11.56 -22.27 19.08
CA GLU A 694 -12.26 -21.11 19.66
C GLU A 694 -11.87 -19.76 19.02
N ASN A 695 -10.94 -19.76 18.07
CA ASN A 695 -10.52 -18.54 17.40
C ASN A 695 -11.47 -18.23 16.23
N PRO A 696 -12.11 -17.06 16.18
CA PRO A 696 -12.95 -16.66 15.04
C PRO A 696 -12.16 -16.57 13.73
N HIS A 697 -10.85 -16.31 13.78
CA HIS A 697 -9.99 -16.27 12.60
C HIS A 697 -9.66 -17.64 12.03
N VAL A 698 -9.96 -18.74 12.73
CA VAL A 698 -9.64 -20.10 12.25
C VAL A 698 -10.90 -20.80 11.75
N VAL A 699 -10.91 -21.09 10.46
CA VAL A 699 -11.95 -21.86 9.77
C VAL A 699 -11.48 -23.30 9.65
N ILE A 700 -12.30 -24.25 10.11
CA ILE A 700 -12.00 -25.68 10.12
C ILE A 700 -13.13 -26.40 9.38
N SER A 701 -12.80 -27.37 8.52
CA SER A 701 -13.81 -28.21 7.85
C SER A 701 -14.54 -29.11 8.83
N ASP A 702 -15.76 -29.52 8.49
CA ASP A 702 -16.58 -30.42 9.32
C ASP A 702 -15.91 -31.78 9.61
N ASP A 703 -15.09 -32.27 8.69
CA ASP A 703 -14.32 -33.50 8.84
C ASP A 703 -12.97 -33.31 9.56
N GLY A 704 -12.63 -32.07 9.94
CA GLY A 704 -11.40 -31.72 10.66
C GLY A 704 -10.11 -31.86 9.84
N LYS A 705 -10.20 -32.07 8.52
CA LYS A 705 -9.06 -32.38 7.65
C LYS A 705 -8.50 -31.20 6.87
N ALA A 706 -9.15 -30.05 6.95
CA ALA A 706 -8.71 -28.80 6.36
C ALA A 706 -8.94 -27.64 7.34
N ALA A 707 -7.99 -26.71 7.39
CA ALA A 707 -8.12 -25.50 8.17
C ALA A 707 -7.31 -24.35 7.57
N VAL A 708 -7.82 -23.14 7.75
CA VAL A 708 -7.15 -21.89 7.34
C VAL A 708 -7.31 -20.83 8.43
N TRP A 709 -6.37 -19.90 8.49
CA TRP A 709 -6.54 -18.64 9.20
C TRP A 709 -6.99 -17.56 8.22
N VAL A 710 -7.89 -16.67 8.63
CA VAL A 710 -8.40 -15.54 7.83
C VAL A 710 -8.31 -14.23 8.60
N GLY A 711 -7.97 -13.13 7.90
CA GLY A 711 -7.87 -11.79 8.46
C GLY A 711 -7.74 -10.73 7.36
N VAL A 712 -7.29 -9.53 7.69
CA VAL A 712 -6.91 -8.50 6.71
C VAL A 712 -5.39 -8.42 6.61
N ILE A 713 -4.83 -8.00 5.47
CA ILE A 713 -3.37 -7.89 5.29
C ILE A 713 -2.73 -6.97 6.35
N ASP A 714 -3.43 -5.92 6.77
CA ASP A 714 -2.97 -5.01 7.83
C ASP A 714 -2.98 -5.63 9.23
N ASP A 715 -3.56 -6.83 9.43
CA ASP A 715 -3.36 -7.57 10.69
C ASP A 715 -1.89 -7.94 10.87
N LEU A 716 -1.12 -8.13 9.79
CA LEU A 716 0.30 -8.51 9.83
C LEU A 716 1.14 -7.59 10.71
N TRP A 717 0.76 -6.33 10.88
CA TRP A 717 1.45 -5.41 11.80
C TRP A 717 1.47 -5.93 13.24
N THR A 718 0.51 -6.77 13.63
CA THR A 718 0.34 -7.34 14.97
C THR A 718 1.01 -8.73 15.16
N LEU A 719 1.67 -9.29 14.13
CA LEU A 719 2.45 -10.53 14.26
C LEU A 719 3.70 -10.35 15.13
N GLY A 720 4.26 -9.15 15.14
CA GLY A 720 5.45 -8.80 15.89
C GLY A 720 6.34 -7.84 15.11
N LYS A 721 7.13 -7.03 15.80
CA LYS A 721 8.10 -6.15 15.15
C LYS A 721 9.19 -6.93 14.41
N PRO A 722 9.76 -6.38 13.32
CA PRO A 722 10.89 -6.99 12.63
C PRO A 722 12.09 -7.23 13.54
N VAL A 723 12.61 -8.46 13.53
CA VAL A 723 13.88 -8.86 14.17
C VAL A 723 14.67 -9.77 13.24
N GLY A 724 15.96 -9.96 13.51
CA GLY A 724 16.81 -10.80 12.68
C GLY A 724 18.29 -10.62 12.94
N GLN A 725 19.10 -11.38 12.21
CA GLN A 725 20.55 -11.33 12.35
C GLN A 725 21.24 -11.73 11.06
N GLY A 726 22.51 -11.37 10.94
CA GLY A 726 23.32 -11.76 9.79
C GLY A 726 24.07 -10.59 9.18
N GLY A 727 24.61 -10.78 8.00
CA GLY A 727 25.26 -9.73 7.26
C GLY A 727 25.85 -10.23 5.96
N PRO A 728 26.51 -9.35 5.19
CA PRO A 728 26.99 -9.71 3.87
C PRO A 728 28.27 -10.57 3.91
N TRP A 729 28.97 -10.63 5.05
CA TRP A 729 30.17 -11.44 5.23
C TRP A 729 30.13 -12.28 6.52
N LYS A 730 30.48 -13.56 6.41
CA LYS A 730 30.76 -14.46 7.54
C LYS A 730 31.92 -15.36 7.14
N ASP A 731 33.10 -15.13 7.72
CA ASP A 731 34.36 -15.79 7.34
C ASP A 731 34.63 -15.77 5.82
N THR A 732 34.17 -14.71 5.16
CA THR A 732 34.19 -14.56 3.70
C THR A 732 35.54 -14.04 3.24
N ASP A 733 36.09 -14.64 2.18
CA ASP A 733 37.28 -14.13 1.50
C ASP A 733 36.93 -12.80 0.81
N VAL A 734 37.36 -11.68 1.38
CA VAL A 734 37.13 -10.33 0.85
C VAL A 734 38.36 -9.82 0.12
N LYS A 735 38.13 -8.95 -0.85
CA LYS A 735 39.17 -8.29 -1.63
C LYS A 735 39.25 -6.81 -1.28
N THR A 736 40.47 -6.28 -1.25
CA THR A 736 40.73 -4.86 -1.06
C THR A 736 39.88 -4.04 -2.04
N ASP A 737 39.21 -3.01 -1.51
CA ASP A 737 38.40 -2.04 -2.25
C ASP A 737 37.21 -2.62 -3.03
N VAL A 738 36.80 -3.86 -2.75
CA VAL A 738 35.59 -4.47 -3.31
C VAL A 738 34.46 -4.44 -2.29
N ALA A 739 33.39 -3.72 -2.63
CA ALA A 739 32.19 -3.64 -1.81
C ALA A 739 31.45 -4.99 -1.71
N SER A 740 30.91 -5.27 -0.53
CA SER A 740 29.99 -6.37 -0.31
C SER A 740 28.68 -6.19 -1.08
N ASP A 741 27.90 -7.27 -1.21
CA ASP A 741 26.49 -7.15 -1.59
C ASP A 741 25.75 -6.24 -0.56
N PRO A 742 24.73 -5.48 -0.98
CA PRO A 742 23.84 -4.74 -0.10
C PRO A 742 23.13 -5.65 0.91
N TYR A 743 23.10 -5.24 2.17
CA TYR A 743 22.37 -5.91 3.25
C TYR A 743 21.28 -4.98 3.81
N LEU A 744 20.07 -5.51 4.02
CA LEU A 744 18.93 -4.72 4.46
C LEU A 744 19.12 -4.25 5.92
N ILE A 745 19.00 -2.94 6.15
CA ILE A 745 19.15 -2.32 7.48
C ILE A 745 17.95 -1.45 7.89
N ALA A 746 17.10 -1.03 6.94
CA ALA A 746 15.93 -0.21 7.25
C ALA A 746 14.85 -0.97 8.05
N PHE A 747 14.01 -0.19 8.75
CA PHE A 747 12.82 -0.63 9.48
C PHE A 747 13.07 -1.59 10.66
N TYR A 748 14.32 -1.80 11.06
CA TYR A 748 14.69 -2.41 12.35
C TYR A 748 14.99 -1.30 13.37
N ASP A 749 14.50 -1.40 14.60
CA ASP A 749 14.66 -0.36 15.62
C ASP A 749 16.05 -0.40 16.27
N LYS A 750 16.45 -1.55 16.84
CA LYS A 750 17.73 -1.72 17.54
C LYS A 750 18.74 -2.42 16.64
N LYS A 751 19.84 -1.74 16.32
CA LYS A 751 20.85 -2.23 15.37
C LYS A 751 22.24 -2.25 16.02
N GLU A 752 22.87 -3.41 16.02
CA GLU A 752 24.25 -3.62 16.51
C GLU A 752 25.09 -4.21 15.39
N LEU A 753 26.22 -3.57 15.06
CA LEU A 753 27.23 -4.05 14.12
C LEU A 753 28.38 -4.72 14.87
N SER A 754 28.88 -5.82 14.32
CA SER A 754 30.11 -6.48 14.71
C SER A 754 31.02 -6.71 13.50
N LEU A 755 32.30 -6.42 13.64
CA LEU A 755 33.32 -6.62 12.61
C LEU A 755 34.50 -7.44 13.15
N SER A 756 35.04 -8.36 12.35
CA SER A 756 36.24 -9.14 12.67
C SER A 756 36.95 -9.66 11.41
N HIS A 757 38.24 -9.98 11.49
CA HIS A 757 39.02 -10.52 10.38
C HIS A 757 40.11 -11.52 10.81
N ARG A 758 40.75 -12.17 9.83
CA ARG A 758 41.87 -13.13 10.03
C ARG A 758 43.27 -12.62 9.65
N SER A 759 43.40 -11.40 9.10
CA SER A 759 44.69 -10.74 8.87
C SER A 759 45.53 -10.62 10.16
N ASP A 760 46.86 -10.68 10.01
CA ASP A 760 47.87 -10.43 11.05
C ASP A 760 48.18 -8.93 11.24
N LYS A 761 47.58 -8.07 10.42
CA LYS A 761 47.66 -6.60 10.49
C LYS A 761 46.29 -6.01 10.78
N ASN A 762 46.29 -4.75 11.21
CA ASN A 762 45.06 -3.96 11.30
C ASN A 762 44.41 -3.88 9.92
N VAL A 763 43.08 -4.01 9.88
CA VAL A 763 42.26 -3.88 8.68
C VAL A 763 41.30 -2.72 8.88
N VAL A 764 41.22 -1.81 7.92
CA VAL A 764 40.18 -0.78 7.90
C VAL A 764 38.98 -1.31 7.12
N ILE A 765 37.84 -1.34 7.79
CA ILE A 765 36.55 -1.67 7.16
C ILE A 765 35.73 -0.40 7.08
N THR A 766 35.46 0.03 5.85
CA THR A 766 34.59 1.16 5.53
C THR A 766 33.15 0.68 5.47
N VAL A 767 32.26 1.39 6.15
CA VAL A 767 30.81 1.18 6.12
C VAL A 767 30.19 2.20 5.19
N GLU A 768 29.47 1.72 4.19
CA GLU A 768 28.71 2.54 3.25
C GLU A 768 27.23 2.23 3.37
N VAL A 769 26.39 3.23 3.17
CA VAL A 769 24.92 3.11 3.24
C VAL A 769 24.27 3.72 2.01
N ASP A 770 23.10 3.20 1.66
CA ASP A 770 22.19 3.81 0.70
C ASP A 770 20.91 4.21 1.45
N PRO A 771 20.72 5.50 1.78
CA PRO A 771 19.58 5.94 2.56
C PRO A 771 18.23 5.78 1.87
N THR A 772 18.20 5.84 0.54
CA THR A 772 16.95 5.89 -0.24
C THR A 772 16.67 4.61 -1.01
N GLY A 773 17.68 3.75 -1.18
CA GLY A 773 17.63 2.58 -2.06
C GLY A 773 17.75 2.94 -3.54
N ASN A 774 18.25 4.12 -3.90
CA ASN A 774 18.42 4.55 -5.31
C ASN A 774 19.80 4.18 -5.88
N GLY A 775 20.66 3.55 -5.08
CA GLY A 775 22.05 3.25 -5.43
C GLY A 775 23.04 4.38 -5.11
N ASP A 776 22.60 5.43 -4.40
CA ASP A 776 23.42 6.57 -4.01
C ASP A 776 24.22 6.27 -2.73
N TRP A 777 25.21 5.39 -2.84
CA TRP A 777 26.05 4.97 -1.70
C TRP A 777 26.80 6.15 -1.08
N MET A 778 26.79 6.20 0.25
CA MET A 778 27.38 7.22 1.11
C MET A 778 28.27 6.56 2.17
N GLU A 779 29.51 7.03 2.28
CA GLU A 779 30.40 6.64 3.38
C GLU A 779 29.79 7.09 4.72
N TYR A 780 29.59 6.15 5.65
CA TYR A 780 29.09 6.45 6.99
C TYR A 780 30.23 6.55 8.00
N ALA A 781 31.11 5.55 8.01
CA ALA A 781 32.22 5.45 8.96
C ALA A 781 33.29 4.48 8.46
N SER A 782 34.52 4.65 8.94
CA SER A 782 35.62 3.71 8.73
C SER A 782 36.14 3.24 10.09
N TYR A 783 36.21 1.93 10.29
CA TYR A 783 36.65 1.32 11.55
C TYR A 783 37.94 0.54 11.36
N THR A 784 38.95 0.83 12.16
CA THR A 784 40.18 0.01 12.24
C THR A 784 39.94 -1.15 13.19
N VAL A 785 39.93 -2.37 12.67
CA VAL A 785 39.84 -3.61 13.43
C VAL A 785 41.25 -4.19 13.58
N LYS A 786 41.62 -4.62 14.79
CA LYS A 786 42.95 -5.22 15.05
C LYS A 786 42.92 -6.74 14.88
N PRO A 787 44.08 -7.37 14.61
CA PRO A 787 44.20 -8.83 14.54
C PRO A 787 43.62 -9.53 15.78
N GLY A 788 42.73 -10.50 15.55
CA GLY A 788 42.10 -11.30 16.62
C GLY A 788 41.06 -10.56 17.46
N GLU A 789 40.82 -9.26 17.23
CA GLU A 789 39.80 -8.49 17.94
C GLU A 789 38.45 -8.53 17.20
N LYS A 790 37.37 -8.35 17.98
CA LYS A 790 36.00 -8.15 17.49
C LYS A 790 35.58 -6.73 17.83
N PHE A 791 35.38 -5.91 16.81
CA PHE A 791 34.82 -4.57 16.97
C PHE A 791 33.29 -4.65 17.06
N VAL A 792 32.67 -3.86 17.95
CA VAL A 792 31.22 -3.81 18.14
C VAL A 792 30.75 -2.36 18.22
N GLN A 793 29.70 -2.01 17.47
CA GLN A 793 29.11 -0.68 17.43
C GLN A 793 27.58 -0.76 17.51
N GLN A 794 26.98 0.01 18.42
CA GLN A 794 25.54 0.27 18.39
C GLN A 794 25.26 1.46 17.48
N PHE A 795 24.33 1.31 16.53
CA PHE A 795 23.88 2.48 15.76
C PHE A 795 22.99 3.37 16.65
N PRO A 796 23.11 4.71 16.55
CA PRO A 796 22.23 5.60 17.29
C PRO A 796 20.77 5.45 16.79
N GLU A 797 19.78 5.72 17.65
CA GLU A 797 18.36 5.58 17.30
C GLU A 797 17.94 6.45 16.10
N SER A 798 18.61 7.59 15.91
CA SER A 798 18.41 8.48 14.77
C SER A 798 18.96 7.93 13.46
N PHE A 799 19.87 6.94 13.48
CA PHE A 799 20.45 6.37 12.27
C PHE A 799 19.38 5.58 11.50
N GLN A 800 19.12 6.04 10.28
CA GLN A 800 18.24 5.38 9.33
C GLN A 800 18.90 5.40 7.94
N ALA A 801 18.86 4.25 7.28
CA ALA A 801 19.23 4.05 5.90
C ALA A 801 18.54 2.78 5.40
N ARG A 802 18.41 2.62 4.09
CA ARG A 802 17.76 1.45 3.48
C ARG A 802 18.67 0.25 3.39
N TRP A 803 19.86 0.44 2.83
CA TRP A 803 20.88 -0.59 2.67
C TRP A 803 22.20 -0.21 3.33
N ILE A 804 22.95 -1.23 3.76
CA ILE A 804 24.33 -1.12 4.24
C ILE A 804 25.22 -2.09 3.45
N ARG A 805 26.47 -1.70 3.21
CA ARG A 805 27.52 -2.57 2.66
C ARG A 805 28.88 -2.22 3.26
N PHE A 806 29.86 -3.09 3.03
CA PHE A 806 31.19 -2.98 3.64
C PHE A 806 32.29 -3.08 2.58
N VAL A 807 33.38 -2.36 2.79
CA VAL A 807 34.59 -2.39 1.97
C VAL A 807 35.80 -2.60 2.87
N SER A 808 36.65 -3.56 2.56
CA SER A 808 37.92 -3.81 3.27
C SER A 808 39.07 -3.13 2.55
N ASP A 809 40.00 -2.53 3.26
CA ASP A 809 41.27 -2.04 2.69
C ASP A 809 42.29 -3.17 2.44
N THR A 810 42.01 -4.37 2.95
CA THR A 810 42.94 -5.49 2.95
C THR A 810 42.26 -6.78 2.48
N ASP A 811 42.93 -7.53 1.60
CA ASP A 811 42.61 -8.94 1.29
C ASP A 811 42.70 -9.79 2.57
N THR A 812 41.57 -10.33 3.03
CA THR A 812 41.51 -11.16 4.24
C THR A 812 40.24 -12.02 4.24
N LYS A 813 40.12 -12.97 5.18
CA LYS A 813 38.79 -13.43 5.60
C LYS A 813 38.21 -12.45 6.60
N ALA A 814 36.97 -12.02 6.39
CA ALA A 814 36.27 -11.05 7.24
C ALA A 814 34.84 -11.48 7.56
N THR A 815 34.32 -10.93 8.65
CA THR A 815 32.92 -11.05 9.06
C THR A 815 32.39 -9.65 9.35
N ALA A 816 31.23 -9.35 8.77
CA ALA A 816 30.44 -8.17 9.07
C ALA A 816 29.03 -8.64 9.43
N TRP A 817 28.69 -8.54 10.71
CA TRP A 817 27.50 -9.15 11.29
C TRP A 817 26.65 -8.09 12.00
N LEU A 818 25.36 -8.07 11.70
CA LEU A 818 24.37 -7.21 12.32
C LEU A 818 23.38 -8.03 13.12
N MET A 819 22.96 -7.45 14.25
CA MET A 819 21.88 -7.97 15.10
C MET A 819 20.76 -6.95 15.17
N TYR A 820 19.53 -7.43 14.96
CA TYR A 820 18.29 -6.67 15.06
C TYR A 820 17.41 -7.28 16.17
N LYS A 821 16.99 -6.48 17.15
CA LYS A 821 16.39 -6.95 18.42
C LYS A 821 15.04 -6.33 18.73
#